data_AF-A0AAR2JHT1-F1
#
_entry.id   AF-A0AAR2JHT1-F1
#
_cell.length_a   1.000
_cell.length_b   1.000
_cell.length_c   1.000
_cell.angle_alpha   90.00
_cell.angle_beta   90.00
_cell.angle_gamma   90.00
#
_symmetry.space_group_name_H-M   'P 1'
#
loop_
_entity.id
_entity.type
_entity.pdbx_description
1 polymer ?
#
loop_
_entity_poly.entity_id
_entity_poly.type
_entity_poly.pdbx_seq_one_letter_code
_entity_poly.pdbx_strand_id
1 'polypeptide(L)'
;MCYCGTVEVRLLNLDHDSEGKFEPADQCYKYLSASSGINLTHRFSVFRANNKISKISPEQLRPLVALETLDLGNNNLVEVRAGAFPPLPLKNLYMNNNRISVLEHGCFSNLSSTLLVLRLNRNRLNFIPAKIFQLPSLQHLTVAADLSRNRVRRIEGLTFHGLHTLRSLRMQLEYNNLTEVSKGWLYGLLTLQQLHLAHNAISRIKPDAWEFCQRLAELDLSSNQLARLEEGSFMGLSVVEQLSIGYNRVSFIADGAFRGLSHLHTLDLKYNEISWTIEDMNGPFSALNNLRKLFLQGNRIRSVTKKSFTGLDLLEQLDLSNNAIMSIQGNAFSQMKKLEELHLNTSSLLCDCQLKWFPQWVAEHAFQPLVNASCAHPQLLKAKSVFAVSQDEFVCDDFPKPQITVQPETQSAIKGTNVTFVCSAASSSDSPMTFAWKKDNEILNDAEIHNQAHLRSQGGEVSQVTEYTTTLQLRHVESSSEGKYQCVISNHFGSTYSAKAKLTVHMLPSFTKMPMDLTIRAGATARLECAATGHPTPQIAWQKDGGTDFPAARERRMHVMPSDAVFFIVDVKTEDIGVYSCTAQNTAGAISANATLTVLETPSFLRPLMDRTVAKGETAVLQCIAGGSPPPRLNWTKDDSPLVVTERHFFAAGNQLLIIVDAAEGDAGTYTCEMSNPLGTERGNVRLAILPNPNCDSGQTGTGVLGPVSGSEEDGWTTVGIVIIAVVCCVVGTSLVWVVIIYHTRRRNEDCSVTNTDETNLPADIPSYLSSQGTLAERQDGYVPSESGSNHQYLSSSMGGFYMQPKDMNGKITFIRPHRHIYR
;
A
#
# COMPACT_ATOMS: atom_id res chain seq x y z
N MET A 1 38.86 45.48 -65.48
CA MET A 1 37.83 44.66 -64.79
C MET A 1 38.45 43.30 -64.52
N CYS A 2 38.77 42.99 -63.26
CA CYS A 2 39.32 41.68 -62.87
C CYS A 2 38.24 40.92 -62.09
N TYR A 3 37.82 39.79 -62.62
CA TYR A 3 36.99 38.82 -61.92
C TYR A 3 37.84 38.09 -60.86
N CYS A 4 37.37 38.11 -59.61
CA CYS A 4 37.92 37.29 -58.52
C CYS A 4 37.67 35.80 -58.79
N GLY A 5 38.71 35.10 -59.27
CA GLY A 5 38.78 33.64 -59.26
C GLY A 5 39.38 33.14 -57.95
N THR A 6 38.70 32.19 -57.31
CA THR A 6 39.14 31.42 -56.14
C THR A 6 40.55 30.84 -56.32
N VAL A 7 41.48 31.19 -55.42
CA VAL A 7 42.81 30.59 -55.34
C VAL A 7 42.71 29.30 -54.53
N GLU A 8 42.87 28.16 -55.19
CA GLU A 8 42.90 26.82 -54.61
C GLU A 8 44.34 26.51 -54.15
N VAL A 9 44.61 26.51 -52.84
CA VAL A 9 45.94 26.16 -52.30
C VAL A 9 46.02 24.64 -52.14
N ARG A 10 46.69 23.96 -53.09
CA ARG A 10 47.10 22.55 -52.94
C ARG A 10 48.40 22.49 -52.13
N LEU A 11 48.34 22.05 -50.88
CA LEU A 11 49.54 21.62 -50.15
C LEU A 11 49.76 20.12 -50.41
N LEU A 12 50.87 19.82 -51.07
CA LEU A 12 51.37 18.48 -51.36
C LEU A 12 52.01 17.84 -50.11
N ASN A 13 51.64 16.58 -49.85
CA ASN A 13 52.33 15.56 -49.05
C ASN A 13 52.86 15.93 -47.66
N LEU A 14 52.21 15.35 -46.63
CA LEU A 14 52.71 15.30 -45.25
C LEU A 14 53.35 13.96 -44.85
N ASP A 15 53.60 13.06 -45.81
CA ASP A 15 54.28 11.78 -45.53
C ASP A 15 55.61 11.71 -46.29
N HIS A 16 56.72 11.98 -45.59
CA HIS A 16 57.96 11.25 -45.84
C HIS A 16 58.77 11.10 -44.54
N ASP A 17 58.59 9.95 -43.89
CA ASP A 17 59.62 9.34 -43.05
C ASP A 17 60.73 8.82 -43.98
N SER A 18 61.80 9.59 -44.16
CA SER A 18 63.10 9.08 -44.60
C SER A 18 64.18 10.11 -44.30
N GLU A 19 65.22 9.68 -43.59
CA GLU A 19 66.44 10.44 -43.28
C GLU A 19 66.97 11.18 -44.52
N GLY A 20 67.03 12.51 -44.46
CA GLY A 20 67.62 13.31 -45.54
C GLY A 20 67.27 14.79 -45.47
N LYS A 21 68.20 15.58 -44.94
CA LYS A 21 68.39 17.05 -45.08
C LYS A 21 67.14 17.95 -44.95
N PHE A 22 67.12 18.71 -43.86
CA PHE A 22 66.30 19.91 -43.66
C PHE A 22 66.40 20.89 -44.84
N GLU A 23 65.26 21.22 -45.45
CA GLU A 23 65.02 22.55 -46.01
C GLU A 23 63.79 23.17 -45.31
N PRO A 24 63.81 24.45 -44.91
CA PRO A 24 62.77 25.02 -44.08
C PRO A 24 61.51 25.32 -44.92
N ALA A 25 60.34 25.12 -44.32
CA ALA A 25 59.03 25.52 -44.82
C ALA A 25 58.86 27.05 -45.08
N ASP A 26 59.93 27.84 -44.94
CA ASP A 26 59.97 29.29 -45.15
C ASP A 26 59.86 29.72 -46.62
N GLN A 27 60.20 28.86 -47.59
CA GLN A 27 60.21 29.28 -49.00
C GLN A 27 58.81 29.34 -49.65
N CYS A 28 57.85 28.53 -49.20
CA CYS A 28 56.49 28.59 -49.73
C CYS A 28 55.71 29.81 -49.18
N TYR A 29 56.03 30.24 -47.96
CA TYR A 29 55.49 31.45 -47.35
C TYR A 29 56.04 32.73 -48.02
N LYS A 30 57.33 32.75 -48.38
CA LYS A 30 57.97 33.89 -49.05
C LYS A 30 57.56 34.08 -50.51
N TYR A 31 57.28 33.00 -51.25
CA TYR A 31 56.88 33.13 -52.66
C TYR A 31 55.45 33.67 -52.85
N LEU A 32 54.54 33.43 -51.90
CA LEU A 32 53.18 33.97 -51.94
C LEU A 32 53.07 35.40 -51.37
N SER A 33 54.00 35.84 -50.52
CA SER A 33 54.01 37.21 -49.98
C SER A 33 54.75 38.22 -50.87
N ALA A 34 55.56 37.78 -51.84
CA ALA A 34 56.49 38.65 -52.58
C ALA A 34 56.05 39.03 -54.00
N SER A 35 55.08 38.36 -54.63
CA SER A 35 54.70 38.62 -56.04
C SER A 35 53.23 38.99 -56.28
N SER A 36 52.45 39.19 -55.22
CA SER A 36 51.15 39.83 -55.31
C SER A 36 50.86 40.45 -53.94
N GLY A 37 50.41 41.71 -53.90
CA GLY A 37 49.97 42.37 -52.67
C GLY A 37 48.68 41.77 -52.10
N ILE A 38 48.63 40.45 -51.97
CA ILE A 38 47.51 39.70 -51.42
C ILE A 38 47.84 39.44 -49.96
N ASN A 39 47.31 40.33 -49.11
CA ASN A 39 47.09 40.03 -47.71
C ASN A 39 46.30 38.70 -47.65
N LEU A 40 46.85 37.64 -47.07
CA LEU A 40 46.18 36.33 -46.88
C LEU A 40 45.06 36.41 -45.82
N THR A 41 44.33 37.52 -45.80
CA THR A 41 43.09 37.79 -45.06
C THR A 41 41.85 37.19 -45.74
N HIS A 42 42.00 36.37 -46.79
CA HIS A 42 40.87 35.79 -47.52
C HIS A 42 40.36 34.48 -46.89
N ARG A 43 39.38 34.67 -46.00
CA ARG A 43 38.24 33.86 -45.51
C ARG A 43 38.01 32.36 -45.84
N PHE A 44 38.71 31.66 -46.72
CA PHE A 44 38.37 30.26 -47.02
C PHE A 44 39.61 29.44 -47.37
N SER A 45 39.97 28.51 -46.50
CA SER A 45 40.94 27.44 -46.80
C SER A 45 40.35 26.10 -46.38
N VAL A 46 39.88 25.34 -47.37
CA VAL A 46 39.48 23.94 -47.22
C VAL A 46 40.74 23.09 -47.36
N PHE A 47 41.19 22.43 -46.29
CA PHE A 47 42.13 21.31 -46.42
C PHE A 47 41.34 20.14 -47.00
N ARG A 48 41.60 19.71 -48.23
CA ARG A 48 40.81 18.63 -48.84
C ARG A 48 41.27 17.25 -48.37
N ALA A 49 40.28 16.44 -48.01
CA ALA A 49 40.34 15.00 -47.76
C ALA A 49 41.03 14.18 -48.87
N ASN A 50 41.49 12.96 -48.53
CA ASN A 50 42.27 11.99 -49.34
C ASN A 50 43.80 12.07 -49.21
N ASN A 51 44.30 12.31 -48.00
CA ASN A 51 45.72 12.13 -47.71
C ASN A 51 45.93 10.88 -46.84
N LYS A 52 47.17 10.37 -46.73
CA LYS A 52 47.48 9.22 -45.87
C LYS A 52 47.74 9.64 -44.40
N ILE A 53 47.30 10.84 -44.01
CA ILE A 53 47.61 11.49 -42.72
C ILE A 53 47.27 10.54 -41.56
N SER A 54 48.28 10.26 -40.73
CA SER A 54 48.17 9.35 -39.58
C SER A 54 48.17 10.06 -38.23
N LYS A 55 48.67 11.30 -38.16
CA LYS A 55 48.76 12.13 -36.94
C LYS A 55 48.44 13.60 -37.23
N ILE A 56 47.89 14.29 -36.23
CA ILE A 56 47.66 15.75 -36.27
C ILE A 56 48.86 16.44 -35.64
N SER A 57 49.49 17.37 -36.37
CA SER A 57 50.66 18.11 -35.92
C SER A 57 50.28 19.55 -35.50
N PRO A 58 50.28 19.89 -34.20
CA PRO A 58 49.87 21.22 -33.73
C PRO A 58 50.73 22.35 -34.33
N GLU A 59 52.03 22.11 -34.49
CA GLU A 59 52.98 23.09 -35.05
C GLU A 59 52.63 23.52 -36.48
N GLN A 60 52.04 22.62 -37.26
CA GLN A 60 51.62 22.91 -38.65
C GLN A 60 50.31 23.70 -38.71
N LEU A 61 49.48 23.59 -37.66
CA LEU A 61 48.20 24.29 -37.57
C LEU A 61 48.33 25.68 -36.92
N ARG A 62 49.38 25.92 -36.11
CA ARG A 62 49.61 27.21 -35.41
C ARG A 62 49.61 28.46 -36.32
N PRO A 63 50.17 28.45 -37.55
CA PRO A 63 50.18 29.63 -38.41
C PRO A 63 48.82 30.00 -39.00
N LEU A 64 47.83 29.10 -38.94
CA LEU A 64 46.55 29.22 -39.65
C LEU A 64 45.49 29.98 -38.85
N VAL A 65 45.84 31.15 -38.32
CA VAL A 65 45.02 31.93 -37.35
C VAL A 65 43.65 32.41 -37.85
N ALA A 66 43.37 32.33 -39.16
CA ALA A 66 42.07 32.68 -39.77
C ALA A 66 41.26 31.46 -40.24
N LEU A 67 41.68 30.24 -39.89
CA LEU A 67 41.06 29.01 -40.38
C LEU A 67 39.68 28.78 -39.71
N GLU A 68 38.62 28.85 -40.52
CA GLU A 68 37.24 28.59 -40.07
C GLU A 68 36.77 27.15 -40.34
N THR A 69 37.36 26.43 -41.30
CA THR A 69 36.95 25.05 -41.63
C THR A 69 38.17 24.18 -41.83
N LEU A 70 38.25 23.09 -41.08
CA LEU A 70 39.30 22.09 -41.19
C LEU A 70 38.68 20.73 -41.53
N ASP A 71 39.00 20.21 -42.72
CA ASP A 71 38.55 18.90 -43.17
C ASP A 71 39.73 17.92 -43.20
N LEU A 72 39.71 17.00 -42.24
CA LEU A 72 40.62 15.86 -42.08
C LEU A 72 39.89 14.54 -42.41
N GLY A 73 38.76 14.59 -43.11
CA GLY A 73 38.03 13.41 -43.52
C GLY A 73 38.80 12.52 -44.49
N ASN A 74 38.46 11.23 -44.56
CA ASN A 74 39.09 10.26 -45.48
C ASN A 74 40.63 10.20 -45.36
N ASN A 75 41.14 10.08 -44.13
CA ASN A 75 42.56 9.91 -43.83
C ASN A 75 42.80 8.61 -43.01
N ASN A 76 44.00 8.43 -42.44
CA ASN A 76 44.38 7.27 -41.62
C ASN A 76 44.58 7.63 -40.14
N LEU A 77 43.92 8.67 -39.62
CA LEU A 77 44.06 9.09 -38.22
C LEU A 77 43.63 7.97 -37.26
N VAL A 78 44.44 7.68 -36.25
CA VAL A 78 44.18 6.60 -35.26
C VAL A 78 43.81 7.16 -33.88
N GLU A 79 44.33 8.32 -33.51
CA GLU A 79 44.08 8.95 -32.22
C GLU A 79 44.07 10.48 -32.35
N VAL A 80 43.36 11.15 -31.45
CA VAL A 80 43.40 12.61 -31.30
C VAL A 80 43.90 12.91 -29.90
N ARG A 81 45.13 13.40 -29.81
CA ARG A 81 45.82 13.69 -28.55
C ARG A 81 45.37 15.00 -27.91
N ALA A 82 45.62 15.14 -26.61
CA ALA A 82 45.45 16.41 -25.91
C ALA A 82 46.32 17.51 -26.57
N GLY A 83 45.73 18.69 -26.83
CA GLY A 83 46.43 19.78 -27.50
C GLY A 83 46.73 19.56 -29.00
N ALA A 84 46.12 18.54 -29.64
CA ALA A 84 46.25 18.30 -31.08
C ALA A 84 45.89 19.53 -31.93
N PHE A 85 44.99 20.37 -31.42
CA PHE A 85 44.59 21.62 -32.06
C PHE A 85 45.12 22.83 -31.26
N PRO A 86 45.85 23.76 -31.90
CA PRO A 86 46.16 25.06 -31.32
C PRO A 86 44.89 25.94 -31.25
N PRO A 87 44.93 27.10 -30.55
CA PRO A 87 43.78 28.01 -30.48
C PRO A 87 43.45 28.61 -31.84
N LEU A 88 42.48 28.00 -32.52
CA LEU A 88 42.02 28.38 -33.86
C LEU A 88 40.53 28.79 -33.84
N PRO A 89 40.12 29.78 -34.66
CA PRO A 89 38.72 30.22 -34.80
C PRO A 89 37.88 29.25 -35.66
N LEU A 90 38.01 27.94 -35.44
CA LEU A 90 37.33 26.92 -36.23
C LEU A 90 35.82 26.96 -36.00
N LYS A 91 35.07 26.92 -37.11
CA LYS A 91 33.62 26.74 -37.20
C LYS A 91 33.26 25.31 -37.59
N ASN A 92 33.99 24.69 -38.51
CA ASN A 92 33.70 23.32 -38.95
C ASN A 92 34.94 22.44 -38.81
N LEU A 93 34.81 21.30 -38.15
CA LEU A 93 35.85 20.29 -38.04
C LEU A 93 35.31 18.94 -38.52
N TYR A 94 35.85 18.47 -39.64
CA TYR A 94 35.50 17.17 -40.21
C TYR A 94 36.64 16.19 -40.01
N MET A 95 36.37 15.06 -39.36
CA MET A 95 37.32 13.95 -39.15
C MET A 95 36.69 12.61 -39.52
N ASN A 96 35.69 12.63 -40.38
CA ASN A 96 34.92 11.47 -40.78
C ASN A 96 35.72 10.49 -41.65
N ASN A 97 35.35 9.21 -41.63
CA ASN A 97 36.01 8.16 -42.43
C ASN A 97 37.53 8.07 -42.16
N ASN A 98 37.88 7.91 -40.89
CA ASN A 98 39.27 7.70 -40.42
C ASN A 98 39.35 6.36 -39.65
N ARG A 99 40.44 6.14 -38.92
CA ARG A 99 40.65 4.95 -38.06
C ARG A 99 40.66 5.31 -36.58
N ILE A 100 40.05 6.44 -36.19
CA ILE A 100 40.20 7.00 -34.84
C ILE A 100 39.56 6.06 -33.83
N SER A 101 40.37 5.52 -32.91
CA SER A 101 39.91 4.64 -31.83
C SER A 101 39.94 5.30 -30.45
N VAL A 102 40.75 6.35 -30.29
CA VAL A 102 40.97 7.03 -29.01
C VAL A 102 40.86 8.54 -29.18
N LEU A 103 40.08 9.18 -28.31
CA LEU A 103 40.10 10.62 -28.09
C LEU A 103 40.65 10.86 -26.68
N GLU A 104 41.79 11.53 -26.57
CA GLU A 104 42.34 11.88 -25.26
C GLU A 104 41.53 13.00 -24.60
N HIS A 105 41.47 12.99 -23.27
CA HIS A 105 40.77 14.03 -22.52
C HIS A 105 41.36 15.42 -22.84
N GLY A 106 40.50 16.38 -23.17
CA GLY A 106 40.91 17.75 -23.51
C GLY A 106 41.48 17.92 -24.93
N CYS A 107 41.34 16.93 -25.83
CA CYS A 107 41.77 17.07 -27.23
C CYS A 107 41.13 18.26 -27.96
N PHE A 108 39.92 18.66 -27.58
CA PHE A 108 39.21 19.83 -28.13
C PHE A 108 39.28 21.08 -27.25
N SER A 109 39.96 21.03 -26.09
CA SER A 109 39.92 22.11 -25.08
C SER A 109 40.40 23.48 -25.57
N ASN A 110 41.34 23.48 -26.52
CA ASN A 110 41.91 24.69 -27.12
C ASN A 110 41.12 25.22 -28.32
N LEU A 111 40.14 24.46 -28.84
CA LEU A 111 39.31 24.95 -29.93
C LEU A 111 38.48 26.13 -29.44
N SER A 112 38.45 27.21 -30.22
CA SER A 112 37.72 28.42 -29.83
C SER A 112 36.21 28.15 -29.69
N SER A 113 35.52 29.11 -29.05
CA SER A 113 34.07 29.14 -28.86
C SER A 113 33.21 29.16 -30.14
N THR A 114 33.82 29.08 -31.33
CA THR A 114 33.13 29.24 -32.62
C THR A 114 32.75 27.93 -33.31
N LEU A 115 33.11 26.76 -32.77
CA LEU A 115 32.94 25.47 -33.47
C LEU A 115 31.46 25.05 -33.61
N LEU A 116 30.91 25.21 -34.82
CA LEU A 116 29.54 24.88 -35.23
C LEU A 116 29.34 23.39 -35.47
N VAL A 117 30.24 22.74 -36.20
CA VAL A 117 30.03 21.37 -36.69
C VAL A 117 31.25 20.50 -36.39
N LEU A 118 30.99 19.33 -35.79
CA LEU A 118 31.98 18.29 -35.56
C LEU A 118 31.50 16.98 -36.16
N ARG A 119 32.22 16.46 -37.16
CA ARG A 119 31.93 15.14 -37.75
C ARG A 119 33.02 14.14 -37.40
N LEU A 120 32.64 13.11 -36.65
CA LEU A 120 33.50 12.00 -36.22
C LEU A 120 32.98 10.64 -36.70
N ASN A 121 32.01 10.64 -37.62
CA ASN A 121 31.38 9.42 -38.12
C ASN A 121 32.31 8.56 -38.98
N ARG A 122 32.00 7.25 -39.05
CA ARG A 122 32.83 6.25 -39.76
C ARG A 122 34.26 6.20 -39.19
N ASN A 123 34.38 6.03 -37.89
CA ASN A 123 35.65 5.83 -37.18
C ASN A 123 35.62 4.51 -36.40
N ARG A 124 36.55 4.31 -35.46
CA ARG A 124 36.68 3.09 -34.64
C ARG A 124 36.51 3.37 -33.15
N LEU A 125 35.83 4.46 -32.79
CA LEU A 125 35.64 4.86 -31.39
C LEU A 125 34.83 3.81 -30.64
N ASN A 126 35.38 3.29 -29.54
CA ASN A 126 34.66 2.36 -28.65
C ASN A 126 34.07 3.09 -27.42
N PHE A 127 34.62 4.25 -27.10
CA PHE A 127 34.37 4.97 -25.86
C PHE A 127 34.51 6.47 -26.09
N ILE A 128 33.67 7.26 -25.41
CA ILE A 128 33.74 8.73 -25.42
C ILE A 128 33.96 9.20 -23.97
N PRO A 129 35.08 9.90 -23.68
CA PRO A 129 35.41 10.32 -22.33
C PRO A 129 34.51 11.47 -21.84
N ALA A 130 34.35 11.55 -20.52
CA ALA A 130 33.64 12.64 -19.87
C ALA A 130 34.23 14.03 -20.22
N LYS A 131 33.37 15.06 -20.27
CA LYS A 131 33.74 16.48 -20.44
C LYS A 131 34.54 16.81 -21.71
N ILE A 132 34.59 15.92 -22.70
CA ILE A 132 35.30 16.15 -23.96
C ILE A 132 34.77 17.38 -24.73
N PHE A 133 33.53 17.79 -24.46
CA PHE A 133 32.86 18.95 -25.06
C PHE A 133 32.79 20.19 -24.15
N GLN A 134 33.58 20.24 -23.06
CA GLN A 134 33.62 21.40 -22.17
C GLN A 134 34.37 22.57 -22.85
N LEU A 135 33.68 23.29 -23.73
CA LEU A 135 34.20 24.47 -24.43
C LEU A 135 33.71 25.76 -23.74
N PRO A 136 34.60 26.66 -23.30
CA PRO A 136 34.28 27.69 -22.31
C PRO A 136 33.28 28.79 -22.73
N SER A 137 32.82 28.90 -24.00
CA SER A 137 31.85 29.96 -24.39
C SER A 137 31.01 29.67 -25.65
N LEU A 138 30.36 28.51 -25.77
CA LEU A 138 29.45 28.19 -26.89
C LEU A 138 28.10 28.93 -26.77
N GLN A 139 28.05 30.26 -26.94
CA GLN A 139 26.84 31.02 -26.58
C GLN A 139 25.72 31.04 -27.65
N HIS A 140 25.97 30.74 -28.92
CA HIS A 140 24.94 30.87 -29.97
C HIS A 140 25.10 29.91 -31.15
N LEU A 141 24.89 28.61 -30.96
CA LEU A 141 25.19 27.65 -32.02
C LEU A 141 24.17 26.51 -32.18
N THR A 142 24.01 26.09 -33.43
CA THR A 142 23.41 24.81 -33.82
C THR A 142 24.54 23.81 -34.01
N VAL A 143 24.76 22.91 -33.04
CA VAL A 143 25.79 21.86 -33.18
C VAL A 143 25.15 20.60 -33.72
N ALA A 144 25.70 20.08 -34.83
CA ALA A 144 25.46 18.72 -35.28
C ALA A 144 26.69 17.90 -34.90
N ALA A 145 26.53 16.98 -33.94
CA ALA A 145 27.56 16.01 -33.57
C ALA A 145 27.22 14.68 -34.24
N ASP A 146 27.96 14.34 -35.29
CA ASP A 146 27.81 13.06 -35.98
C ASP A 146 28.88 12.08 -35.51
N LEU A 147 28.47 11.17 -34.62
CA LEU A 147 29.25 10.08 -34.06
C LEU A 147 28.82 8.71 -34.65
N SER A 148 28.04 8.73 -35.73
CA SER A 148 27.48 7.51 -36.32
C SER A 148 28.54 6.58 -36.90
N ARG A 149 28.23 5.29 -37.05
CA ARG A 149 29.10 4.27 -37.67
C ARG A 149 30.46 4.18 -36.97
N ASN A 150 30.44 4.12 -35.65
CA ASN A 150 31.60 3.86 -34.81
C ASN A 150 31.44 2.48 -34.14
N ARG A 151 32.08 2.25 -33.00
CA ARG A 151 31.95 1.03 -32.19
C ARG A 151 31.59 1.37 -30.74
N VAL A 152 30.93 2.51 -30.52
CA VAL A 152 30.74 3.07 -29.17
C VAL A 152 29.85 2.13 -28.36
N ARG A 153 30.38 1.59 -27.27
CA ARG A 153 29.64 0.75 -26.32
C ARG A 153 29.12 1.54 -25.13
N ARG A 154 29.89 2.52 -24.68
CA ARG A 154 29.62 3.31 -23.48
C ARG A 154 29.95 4.78 -23.73
N ILE A 155 29.06 5.65 -23.30
CA ILE A 155 29.26 7.09 -23.20
C ILE A 155 29.31 7.40 -21.71
N GLU A 156 30.37 8.04 -21.23
CA GLU A 156 30.48 8.37 -19.81
C GLU A 156 29.47 9.43 -19.38
N GLY A 157 29.16 9.44 -18.09
CA GLY A 157 28.39 10.53 -17.50
C GLY A 157 29.09 11.87 -17.73
N LEU A 158 28.31 12.93 -17.91
CA LEU A 158 28.84 14.29 -18.14
C LEU A 158 29.66 14.45 -19.44
N THR A 159 29.62 13.49 -20.37
CA THR A 159 30.32 13.59 -21.67
C THR A 159 29.97 14.89 -22.40
N PHE A 160 28.69 15.25 -22.43
CA PHE A 160 28.18 16.43 -23.10
C PHE A 160 28.00 17.65 -22.17
N HIS A 161 28.60 17.61 -20.98
CA HIS A 161 28.58 18.73 -20.06
C HIS A 161 29.25 19.96 -20.67
N GLY A 162 28.57 21.10 -20.65
CA GLY A 162 29.02 22.35 -21.28
C GLY A 162 28.25 22.73 -22.54
N LEU A 163 27.43 21.83 -23.10
CA LEU A 163 26.58 22.12 -24.26
C LEU A 163 25.25 22.82 -23.90
N HIS A 164 25.03 23.18 -22.63
CA HIS A 164 23.78 23.76 -22.13
C HIS A 164 23.48 25.16 -22.67
N THR A 165 24.48 25.87 -23.20
CA THR A 165 24.35 27.22 -23.76
C THR A 165 23.96 27.23 -25.25
N LEU A 166 23.83 26.07 -25.89
CA LEU A 166 23.48 25.96 -27.31
C LEU A 166 22.04 26.41 -27.59
N ARG A 167 21.77 26.89 -28.82
CA ARG A 167 20.39 27.21 -29.23
C ARG A 167 19.64 25.97 -29.71
N SER A 168 20.35 25.11 -30.43
CA SER A 168 19.84 23.86 -31.00
C SER A 168 20.98 22.82 -31.02
N LEU A 169 20.67 21.58 -30.70
CA LEU A 169 21.62 20.47 -30.78
C LEU A 169 20.95 19.29 -31.48
N ARG A 170 21.68 18.71 -32.45
CA ARG A 170 21.30 17.49 -33.16
C ARG A 170 22.40 16.46 -33.00
N MET A 171 22.05 15.27 -32.54
CA MET A 171 23.01 14.22 -32.21
C MET A 171 22.70 12.95 -32.98
N GLN A 172 23.69 12.50 -33.77
CA GLN A 172 23.63 11.25 -34.52
C GLN A 172 24.58 10.24 -33.89
N LEU A 173 24.02 9.18 -33.32
CA LEU A 173 24.70 8.07 -32.65
C LEU A 173 24.37 6.73 -33.31
N GLU A 174 23.86 6.77 -34.53
CA GLU A 174 23.42 5.58 -35.27
C GLU A 174 24.58 4.62 -35.59
N TYR A 175 24.29 3.34 -35.78
CA TYR A 175 25.31 2.33 -36.13
C TYR A 175 26.47 2.29 -35.11
N ASN A 176 26.11 2.17 -33.83
CA ASN A 176 27.04 1.97 -32.71
C ASN A 176 26.66 0.68 -31.94
N ASN A 177 27.18 0.49 -30.74
CA ASN A 177 26.91 -0.69 -29.92
C ASN A 177 26.44 -0.32 -28.50
N LEU A 178 25.65 0.75 -28.40
CA LEU A 178 25.04 1.20 -27.14
C LEU A 178 23.99 0.19 -26.69
N THR A 179 23.94 -0.10 -25.39
CA THR A 179 23.03 -1.11 -24.81
C THR A 179 21.90 -0.53 -23.98
N GLU A 180 22.04 0.70 -23.49
CA GLU A 180 21.00 1.37 -22.70
C GLU A 180 21.02 2.89 -22.89
N VAL A 181 19.86 3.51 -22.69
CA VAL A 181 19.72 4.97 -22.56
C VAL A 181 19.60 5.32 -21.08
N SER A 182 20.41 6.28 -20.62
CA SER A 182 20.45 6.66 -19.21
C SER A 182 20.70 8.17 -19.02
N LYS A 183 20.22 8.69 -17.90
CA LYS A 183 20.39 10.09 -17.49
C LYS A 183 21.85 10.55 -17.46
N GLY A 184 22.77 9.64 -17.14
CA GLY A 184 24.18 9.97 -16.92
C GLY A 184 24.83 10.67 -18.11
N TRP A 185 24.75 10.05 -19.29
CA TRP A 185 25.35 10.63 -20.49
C TRP A 185 24.46 11.68 -21.17
N LEU A 186 23.15 11.70 -20.91
CA LEU A 186 22.24 12.76 -21.38
C LEU A 186 22.28 14.04 -20.51
N TYR A 187 23.07 14.04 -19.42
CA TYR A 187 23.16 15.16 -18.49
C TYR A 187 23.55 16.47 -19.19
N GLY A 188 22.75 17.52 -18.95
CA GLY A 188 23.01 18.88 -19.45
C GLY A 188 22.58 19.15 -20.88
N LEU A 189 21.92 18.20 -21.56
CA LEU A 189 21.43 18.34 -22.93
C LEU A 189 20.08 19.08 -23.06
N LEU A 190 19.94 20.21 -22.37
CA LEU A 190 18.69 21.00 -22.27
C LEU A 190 18.16 21.53 -23.61
N THR A 191 19.01 21.58 -24.64
CA THR A 191 18.75 22.21 -25.94
C THR A 191 18.73 21.20 -27.08
N LEU A 192 18.80 19.90 -26.77
CA LEU A 192 18.75 18.81 -27.74
C LEU A 192 17.38 18.79 -28.43
N GLN A 193 17.38 18.86 -29.75
CA GLN A 193 16.18 18.87 -30.60
C GLN A 193 16.00 17.56 -31.37
N GLN A 194 17.09 16.94 -31.81
CA GLN A 194 17.03 15.65 -32.53
C GLN A 194 18.07 14.69 -31.96
N LEU A 195 17.65 13.45 -31.73
CA LEU A 195 18.50 12.36 -31.26
C LEU A 195 18.25 11.10 -32.08
N HIS A 196 19.24 10.70 -32.87
CA HIS A 196 19.19 9.48 -33.68
C HIS A 196 20.08 8.40 -33.07
N LEU A 197 19.47 7.32 -32.60
CA LEU A 197 20.09 6.17 -31.93
C LEU A 197 19.85 4.87 -32.71
N ALA A 198 19.45 4.96 -33.97
CA ALA A 198 19.13 3.80 -34.78
C ALA A 198 20.31 2.84 -34.95
N HIS A 199 20.05 1.55 -35.19
CA HIS A 199 21.10 0.53 -35.41
C HIS A 199 22.10 0.44 -34.25
N ASN A 200 21.60 0.29 -33.02
CA ASN A 200 22.39 0.02 -31.82
C ASN A 200 21.96 -1.32 -31.19
N ALA A 201 22.41 -1.61 -29.97
CA ALA A 201 22.04 -2.80 -29.20
C ALA A 201 21.17 -2.43 -27.98
N ILE A 202 20.40 -1.34 -28.06
CA ILE A 202 19.66 -0.80 -26.92
C ILE A 202 18.53 -1.76 -26.56
N SER A 203 18.57 -2.32 -25.36
CA SER A 203 17.55 -3.23 -24.85
C SER A 203 16.69 -2.61 -23.73
N ARG A 204 17.13 -1.49 -23.14
CA ARG A 204 16.44 -0.82 -22.04
C ARG A 204 16.58 0.71 -22.07
N ILE A 205 15.50 1.39 -21.72
CA ILE A 205 15.45 2.82 -21.43
C ILE A 205 15.23 2.98 -19.92
N LYS A 206 16.07 3.74 -19.22
CA LYS A 206 15.86 4.01 -17.78
C LYS A 206 14.72 5.03 -17.59
N PRO A 207 13.90 4.93 -16.54
CA PRO A 207 12.74 5.82 -16.33
C PRO A 207 13.10 7.31 -16.23
N ASP A 208 14.28 7.63 -15.71
CA ASP A 208 14.78 8.99 -15.53
C ASP A 208 15.66 9.49 -16.70
N ALA A 209 15.77 8.70 -17.79
CA ALA A 209 16.73 8.96 -18.85
C ALA A 209 16.58 10.34 -19.49
N TRP A 210 15.35 10.83 -19.61
CA TRP A 210 15.01 11.99 -20.43
C TRP A 210 14.84 13.30 -19.65
N GLU A 211 15.15 13.34 -18.35
CA GLU A 211 14.92 14.49 -17.46
C GLU A 211 15.47 15.82 -18.01
N PHE A 212 16.59 15.77 -18.74
CA PHE A 212 17.24 16.95 -19.31
C PHE A 212 16.91 17.20 -20.79
N CYS A 213 16.15 16.34 -21.46
CA CYS A 213 15.89 16.42 -22.91
C CYS A 213 14.56 17.15 -23.22
N GLN A 214 14.28 18.25 -22.52
CA GLN A 214 12.97 18.93 -22.55
C GLN A 214 12.63 19.64 -23.88
N ARG A 215 13.59 19.75 -24.81
CA ARG A 215 13.42 20.37 -26.13
C ARG A 215 13.50 19.36 -27.28
N LEU A 216 13.53 18.07 -26.97
CA LEU A 216 13.68 17.02 -27.96
C LEU A 216 12.40 16.91 -28.79
N ALA A 217 12.49 17.20 -30.08
CA ALA A 217 11.38 17.13 -31.03
C ALA A 217 11.36 15.81 -31.81
N GLU A 218 12.54 15.23 -32.08
CA GLU A 218 12.65 14.00 -32.86
C GLU A 218 13.56 12.97 -32.15
N LEU A 219 13.04 11.76 -31.97
CA LEU A 219 13.76 10.64 -31.37
C LEU A 219 13.65 9.40 -32.24
N ASP A 220 14.80 8.90 -32.71
CA ASP A 220 14.89 7.65 -33.45
C ASP A 220 15.61 6.58 -32.63
N LEU A 221 14.88 5.55 -32.24
CA LEU A 221 15.31 4.34 -31.54
C LEU A 221 15.14 3.09 -32.41
N SER A 222 14.97 3.24 -33.71
CA SER A 222 14.72 2.13 -34.63
C SER A 222 15.90 1.15 -34.73
N SER A 223 15.68 -0.08 -35.18
CA SER A 223 16.74 -1.08 -35.34
C SER A 223 17.57 -1.31 -34.07
N ASN A 224 16.90 -1.54 -32.94
CA ASN A 224 17.50 -1.83 -31.63
C ASN A 224 16.99 -3.17 -31.07
N GLN A 225 17.13 -3.41 -29.77
CA GLN A 225 16.75 -4.66 -29.09
C GLN A 225 15.66 -4.45 -28.03
N LEU A 226 14.85 -3.39 -28.17
CA LEU A 226 13.77 -3.09 -27.22
C LEU A 226 12.70 -4.18 -27.31
N ALA A 227 12.43 -4.86 -26.20
CA ALA A 227 11.42 -5.91 -26.13
C ALA A 227 10.10 -5.45 -25.48
N ARG A 228 10.17 -4.42 -24.63
CA ARG A 228 9.07 -3.94 -23.79
C ARG A 228 9.14 -2.43 -23.63
N LEU A 229 7.98 -1.79 -23.59
CA LEU A 229 7.82 -0.37 -23.25
C LEU A 229 7.03 -0.29 -21.94
N GLU A 230 7.74 0.00 -20.85
CA GLU A 230 7.16 0.10 -19.51
C GLU A 230 6.56 1.50 -19.26
N GLU A 231 5.74 1.64 -18.22
CA GLU A 231 5.22 2.94 -17.79
C GLU A 231 6.38 3.91 -17.51
N GLY A 232 6.29 5.13 -18.04
CA GLY A 232 7.30 6.16 -17.86
C GLY A 232 8.55 6.03 -18.73
N SER A 233 8.60 5.07 -19.68
CA SER A 233 9.73 4.92 -20.62
C SER A 233 10.08 6.21 -21.39
N PHE A 234 9.09 7.09 -21.60
CA PHE A 234 9.24 8.37 -22.30
C PHE A 234 8.83 9.57 -21.43
N MET A 235 8.82 9.41 -20.11
CA MET A 235 8.44 10.48 -19.19
C MET A 235 9.40 11.68 -19.34
N GLY A 236 8.85 12.89 -19.39
CA GLY A 236 9.61 14.13 -19.57
C GLY A 236 9.80 14.59 -21.02
N LEU A 237 9.43 13.78 -22.01
CA LEU A 237 9.51 14.11 -23.44
C LEU A 237 8.26 14.82 -23.98
N SER A 238 7.86 15.93 -23.33
CA SER A 238 6.57 16.57 -23.63
C SER A 238 6.44 17.22 -25.00
N VAL A 239 7.55 17.53 -25.65
CA VAL A 239 7.59 18.26 -26.93
C VAL A 239 8.00 17.40 -28.12
N VAL A 240 8.18 16.08 -27.94
CA VAL A 240 8.53 15.18 -29.05
C VAL A 240 7.36 15.13 -30.03
N GLU A 241 7.65 15.43 -31.29
CA GLU A 241 6.73 15.42 -32.42
C GLU A 241 6.83 14.13 -33.23
N GLN A 242 8.03 13.53 -33.29
CA GLN A 242 8.29 12.30 -34.03
C GLN A 242 9.08 11.30 -33.18
N LEU A 243 8.54 10.08 -33.08
CA LEU A 243 9.14 8.97 -32.35
C LEU A 243 9.18 7.72 -33.24
N SER A 244 10.39 7.22 -33.49
CA SER A 244 10.61 6.00 -34.27
C SER A 244 11.17 4.89 -33.39
N ILE A 245 10.45 3.78 -33.28
CA ILE A 245 10.81 2.57 -32.52
C ILE A 245 10.70 1.33 -33.44
N GLY A 246 10.66 1.52 -34.76
CA GLY A 246 10.54 0.43 -35.73
C GLY A 246 11.73 -0.55 -35.71
N TYR A 247 11.57 -1.75 -36.24
CA TYR A 247 12.63 -2.79 -36.31
C TYR A 247 13.24 -3.12 -34.93
N ASN A 248 12.39 -3.26 -33.90
CA ASN A 248 12.78 -3.71 -32.57
C ASN A 248 12.15 -5.10 -32.28
N ARG A 249 12.05 -5.48 -31.01
CA ARG A 249 11.41 -6.74 -30.57
C ARG A 249 10.22 -6.46 -29.65
N VAL A 250 9.59 -5.28 -29.78
CA VAL A 250 8.56 -4.83 -28.85
C VAL A 250 7.35 -5.74 -28.96
N SER A 251 7.08 -6.49 -27.90
CA SER A 251 5.93 -7.40 -27.78
C SER A 251 4.92 -6.95 -26.71
N PHE A 252 5.33 -6.03 -25.84
CA PHE A 252 4.51 -5.46 -24.78
C PHE A 252 4.68 -3.95 -24.71
N ILE A 253 3.55 -3.26 -24.61
CA ILE A 253 3.45 -1.84 -24.29
C ILE A 253 2.55 -1.74 -23.05
N ALA A 254 3.08 -1.23 -21.95
CA ALA A 254 2.33 -1.00 -20.73
C ALA A 254 1.26 0.08 -20.93
N ASP A 255 0.21 0.03 -20.11
CA ASP A 255 -0.75 1.13 -20.04
C ASP A 255 -0.01 2.41 -19.60
N GLY A 256 -0.27 3.52 -20.28
CA GLY A 256 0.46 4.76 -20.04
C GLY A 256 1.95 4.75 -20.43
N ALA A 257 2.46 3.76 -21.18
CA ALA A 257 3.87 3.77 -21.64
C ALA A 257 4.24 5.04 -22.43
N PHE A 258 3.29 5.59 -23.18
CA PHE A 258 3.43 6.83 -23.95
C PHE A 258 2.96 8.09 -23.19
N ARG A 259 2.66 7.96 -21.89
CA ARG A 259 2.23 9.10 -21.08
C ARG A 259 3.33 10.15 -21.04
N GLY A 260 2.93 11.40 -21.29
CA GLY A 260 3.85 12.53 -21.38
C GLY A 260 4.18 12.94 -22.81
N LEU A 261 3.94 12.12 -23.83
CA LEU A 261 4.17 12.46 -25.25
C LEU A 261 2.99 13.26 -25.85
N SER A 262 2.62 14.38 -25.23
CA SER A 262 1.39 15.10 -25.59
C SER A 262 1.44 15.80 -26.95
N HIS A 263 2.61 16.09 -27.51
CA HIS A 263 2.79 16.76 -28.80
C HIS A 263 3.17 15.80 -29.94
N LEU A 264 3.11 14.49 -29.70
CA LEU A 264 3.53 13.51 -30.68
C LEU A 264 2.57 13.49 -31.87
N HIS A 265 3.11 13.74 -33.07
CA HIS A 265 2.37 13.70 -34.33
C HIS A 265 2.62 12.41 -35.11
N THR A 266 3.84 11.86 -35.04
CA THR A 266 4.22 10.64 -35.78
C THR A 266 4.82 9.60 -34.84
N LEU A 267 4.23 8.40 -34.86
CA LEU A 267 4.71 7.24 -34.12
C LEU A 267 4.98 6.08 -35.09
N ASP A 268 6.24 5.65 -35.17
CA ASP A 268 6.64 4.49 -35.97
C ASP A 268 6.96 3.28 -35.08
N LEU A 269 6.10 2.25 -35.15
CA LEU A 269 6.23 0.97 -34.44
C LEU A 269 6.34 -0.22 -35.40
N LYS A 270 6.71 0.01 -36.66
CA LYS A 270 6.78 -1.04 -37.68
C LYS A 270 7.79 -2.15 -37.36
N TYR A 271 7.57 -3.35 -37.89
CA TYR A 271 8.46 -4.50 -37.77
C TYR A 271 8.89 -4.77 -36.32
N ASN A 272 7.90 -4.88 -35.44
CA ASN A 272 8.03 -5.30 -34.04
C ASN A 272 7.28 -6.62 -33.81
N GLU A 273 7.05 -6.99 -32.55
CA GLU A 273 6.32 -8.22 -32.17
C GLU A 273 4.96 -7.92 -31.51
N ILE A 274 4.37 -6.76 -31.81
CA ILE A 274 3.13 -6.29 -31.17
C ILE A 274 1.96 -7.17 -31.63
N SER A 275 1.18 -7.67 -30.68
CA SER A 275 -0.05 -8.43 -30.94
C SER A 275 -1.09 -8.05 -29.87
N TRP A 276 -1.09 -8.77 -28.76
CA TRP A 276 -2.10 -8.69 -27.70
C TRP A 276 -2.35 -7.29 -27.13
N THR A 277 -1.34 -6.40 -27.11
CA THR A 277 -1.49 -5.00 -26.70
C THR A 277 -2.58 -4.29 -27.51
N ILE A 278 -2.70 -4.59 -28.80
CA ILE A 278 -3.74 -4.04 -29.66
C ILE A 278 -5.05 -4.83 -29.52
N GLU A 279 -4.96 -6.14 -29.26
CA GLU A 279 -6.11 -7.05 -29.25
C GLU A 279 -6.94 -7.01 -27.95
N ASP A 280 -6.34 -6.64 -26.81
CA ASP A 280 -6.99 -6.74 -25.48
C ASP A 280 -6.83 -5.50 -24.59
N MET A 281 -5.75 -4.72 -24.73
CA MET A 281 -5.57 -3.55 -23.86
C MET A 281 -6.52 -2.41 -24.28
N ASN A 282 -7.10 -1.74 -23.27
CA ASN A 282 -7.96 -0.57 -23.49
C ASN A 282 -7.10 0.62 -23.95
N GLY A 283 -6.97 0.81 -25.26
CA GLY A 283 -6.35 2.01 -25.83
C GLY A 283 -4.89 2.22 -25.39
N PRO A 284 -3.94 1.38 -25.84
CA PRO A 284 -2.51 1.56 -25.55
C PRO A 284 -1.96 2.93 -26.01
N PHE A 285 -2.68 3.59 -26.92
CA PHE A 285 -2.36 4.91 -27.45
C PHE A 285 -3.26 6.02 -26.91
N SER A 286 -4.05 5.76 -25.87
CA SER A 286 -5.04 6.71 -25.33
C SER A 286 -4.44 8.01 -24.79
N ALA A 287 -3.13 8.04 -24.53
CA ALA A 287 -2.41 9.25 -24.14
C ALA A 287 -1.98 10.15 -25.32
N LEU A 288 -2.10 9.66 -26.57
CA LEU A 288 -1.53 10.28 -27.78
C LEU A 288 -2.58 11.09 -28.57
N ASN A 289 -3.21 12.05 -27.90
CA ASN A 289 -4.36 12.77 -28.45
C ASN A 289 -4.06 13.64 -29.69
N ASN A 290 -2.79 13.98 -29.94
CA ASN A 290 -2.35 14.79 -31.07
C ASN A 290 -1.71 13.97 -32.21
N LEU A 291 -1.77 12.64 -32.11
CA LEU A 291 -1.15 11.77 -33.09
C LEU A 291 -1.87 11.87 -34.44
N ARG A 292 -1.08 12.07 -35.49
CA ARG A 292 -1.54 12.15 -36.89
C ARG A 292 -1.17 10.91 -37.67
N LYS A 293 -0.01 10.31 -37.41
CA LYS A 293 0.52 9.17 -38.17
C LYS A 293 0.93 8.03 -37.26
N LEU A 294 0.39 6.84 -37.52
CA LEU A 294 0.69 5.62 -36.77
C LEU A 294 1.06 4.48 -37.74
N PHE A 295 2.30 4.01 -37.61
CA PHE A 295 2.84 2.92 -38.42
C PHE A 295 2.98 1.65 -37.58
N LEU A 296 2.20 0.62 -37.91
CA LEU A 296 2.14 -0.68 -37.21
C LEU A 296 2.39 -1.86 -38.16
N GLN A 297 2.93 -1.61 -39.35
CA GLN A 297 3.16 -2.63 -40.35
C GLN A 297 4.20 -3.67 -39.93
N GLY A 298 4.01 -4.92 -40.32
CA GLY A 298 4.97 -6.00 -40.03
C GLY A 298 5.01 -6.42 -38.56
N ASN A 299 3.91 -6.24 -37.82
CA ASN A 299 3.74 -6.73 -36.45
C ASN A 299 3.03 -8.10 -36.44
N ARG A 300 2.57 -8.55 -35.26
CA ARG A 300 1.88 -9.83 -35.06
C ARG A 300 0.39 -9.64 -34.73
N ILE A 301 -0.21 -8.53 -35.15
CA ILE A 301 -1.61 -8.19 -34.83
C ILE A 301 -2.55 -9.13 -35.59
N ARG A 302 -3.39 -9.88 -34.86
CA ARG A 302 -4.40 -10.78 -35.46
C ARG A 302 -5.82 -10.25 -35.36
N SER A 303 -6.08 -9.33 -34.42
CA SER A 303 -7.42 -8.80 -34.19
C SER A 303 -7.37 -7.29 -33.92
N VAL A 304 -8.31 -6.56 -34.52
CA VAL A 304 -8.53 -5.14 -34.23
C VAL A 304 -9.86 -5.02 -33.49
N THR A 305 -9.82 -4.45 -32.29
CA THR A 305 -11.01 -4.22 -31.45
C THR A 305 -11.48 -2.79 -31.57
N LYS A 306 -12.72 -2.53 -31.15
CA LYS A 306 -13.27 -1.17 -31.07
C LYS A 306 -12.46 -0.23 -30.15
N LYS A 307 -11.67 -0.79 -29.23
CA LYS A 307 -10.88 -0.01 -28.27
C LYS A 307 -9.41 0.14 -28.66
N SER A 308 -8.93 -0.60 -29.66
CA SER A 308 -7.52 -0.65 -30.05
C SER A 308 -6.91 0.73 -30.32
N PHE A 309 -7.68 1.64 -30.91
CA PHE A 309 -7.25 2.98 -31.32
C PHE A 309 -7.97 4.11 -30.55
N THR A 310 -8.45 3.81 -29.34
CA THR A 310 -9.13 4.82 -28.50
C THR A 310 -8.20 5.98 -28.20
N GLY A 311 -8.69 7.21 -28.34
CA GLY A 311 -7.95 8.46 -28.10
C GLY A 311 -7.24 9.03 -29.33
N LEU A 312 -7.31 8.36 -30.49
CA LEU A 312 -6.66 8.78 -31.73
C LEU A 312 -7.61 9.56 -32.66
N ASP A 313 -8.34 10.55 -32.14
CA ASP A 313 -9.38 11.27 -32.90
C ASP A 313 -8.82 12.11 -34.07
N LEU A 314 -7.55 12.51 -33.98
CA LEU A 314 -6.84 13.35 -34.96
C LEU A 314 -5.98 12.55 -35.95
N LEU A 315 -6.05 11.20 -35.92
CA LEU A 315 -5.23 10.37 -36.77
C LEU A 315 -5.61 10.53 -38.24
N GLU A 316 -4.61 10.84 -39.07
CA GLU A 316 -4.70 11.04 -40.52
C GLU A 316 -4.23 9.80 -41.29
N GLN A 317 -3.19 9.12 -40.79
CA GLN A 317 -2.59 7.97 -41.46
C GLN A 317 -2.41 6.79 -40.50
N LEU A 318 -2.94 5.63 -40.90
CA LEU A 318 -2.78 4.36 -40.20
C LEU A 318 -2.26 3.28 -41.16
N ASP A 319 -1.11 2.68 -40.82
CA ASP A 319 -0.56 1.55 -41.56
C ASP A 319 -0.61 0.26 -40.73
N LEU A 320 -1.45 -0.67 -41.15
CA LEU A 320 -1.61 -2.02 -40.57
C LEU A 320 -1.13 -3.12 -41.52
N SER A 321 -0.43 -2.76 -42.61
CA SER A 321 0.03 -3.72 -43.61
C SER A 321 0.97 -4.79 -43.03
N ASN A 322 1.08 -5.93 -43.69
CA ASN A 322 1.94 -7.05 -43.30
C ASN A 322 1.67 -7.55 -41.87
N ASN A 323 0.42 -7.43 -41.41
CA ASN A 323 -0.10 -8.10 -40.23
C ASN A 323 -1.05 -9.23 -40.68
N ALA A 324 -1.09 -10.33 -39.94
CA ALA A 324 -2.01 -11.44 -40.20
C ALA A 324 -3.39 -11.17 -39.57
N ILE A 325 -4.01 -10.03 -39.91
CA ILE A 325 -5.28 -9.60 -39.31
C ILE A 325 -6.40 -10.54 -39.79
N MET A 326 -7.07 -11.17 -38.82
CA MET A 326 -8.14 -12.15 -39.03
C MET A 326 -9.51 -11.59 -38.66
N SER A 327 -9.61 -10.71 -37.67
CA SER A 327 -10.90 -10.13 -37.27
C SER A 327 -10.80 -8.63 -37.01
N ILE A 328 -11.77 -7.88 -37.52
CA ILE A 328 -11.93 -6.44 -37.25
C ILE A 328 -13.34 -6.27 -36.68
N GLN A 329 -13.44 -5.80 -35.43
CA GLN A 329 -14.74 -5.61 -34.79
C GLN A 329 -15.58 -4.51 -35.44
N GLY A 330 -16.90 -4.60 -35.26
CA GLY A 330 -17.86 -3.60 -35.69
C GLY A 330 -17.45 -2.17 -35.34
N ASN A 331 -17.33 -1.32 -36.37
CA ASN A 331 -16.98 0.10 -36.24
C ASN A 331 -15.63 0.36 -35.54
N ALA A 332 -14.66 -0.53 -35.65
CA ALA A 332 -13.37 -0.38 -34.96
C ALA A 332 -12.57 0.87 -35.38
N PHE A 333 -12.82 1.39 -36.57
CA PHE A 333 -12.15 2.58 -37.09
C PHE A 333 -12.97 3.87 -36.98
N SER A 334 -14.21 3.82 -36.47
CA SER A 334 -15.15 4.94 -36.54
C SER A 334 -14.78 6.15 -35.68
N GLN A 335 -13.90 5.98 -34.68
CA GLN A 335 -13.42 7.06 -33.83
C GLN A 335 -12.44 7.99 -34.56
N MET A 336 -11.70 7.47 -35.54
CA MET A 336 -10.67 8.23 -36.28
C MET A 336 -11.32 9.08 -37.38
N LYS A 337 -11.97 10.17 -36.99
CA LYS A 337 -12.75 11.05 -37.88
C LYS A 337 -11.91 11.82 -38.90
N LYS A 338 -10.59 11.88 -38.70
CA LYS A 338 -9.62 12.58 -39.56
C LYS A 338 -8.81 11.64 -40.45
N LEU A 339 -9.16 10.35 -40.49
CA LEU A 339 -8.38 9.36 -41.23
C LEU A 339 -8.50 9.61 -42.74
N GLU A 340 -7.36 9.87 -43.37
CA GLU A 340 -7.20 10.13 -44.81
C GLU A 340 -6.50 8.96 -45.52
N GLU A 341 -5.63 8.22 -44.82
CA GLU A 341 -4.87 7.10 -45.37
C GLU A 341 -4.95 5.86 -44.47
N LEU A 342 -5.51 4.77 -44.99
CA LEU A 342 -5.52 3.45 -44.34
C LEU A 342 -4.80 2.43 -45.22
N HIS A 343 -3.66 1.92 -44.76
CA HIS A 343 -2.98 0.81 -45.40
C HIS A 343 -3.32 -0.51 -44.69
N LEU A 344 -3.90 -1.45 -45.42
CA LEU A 344 -4.22 -2.78 -44.91
C LEU A 344 -4.13 -3.80 -46.04
N ASN A 345 -3.18 -4.73 -45.97
CA ASN A 345 -3.12 -5.89 -46.84
C ASN A 345 -3.25 -7.19 -46.02
N THR A 346 -4.34 -7.92 -46.18
CA THR A 346 -4.55 -9.19 -45.47
C THR A 346 -5.35 -10.16 -46.31
N SER A 347 -4.98 -11.44 -46.24
CA SER A 347 -5.72 -12.55 -46.84
C SER A 347 -6.25 -13.53 -45.81
N SER A 348 -6.34 -13.09 -44.55
CA SER A 348 -6.63 -13.94 -43.38
C SER A 348 -7.97 -13.64 -42.72
N LEU A 349 -8.79 -12.77 -43.31
CA LEU A 349 -9.99 -12.25 -42.66
C LEU A 349 -11.10 -13.30 -42.52
N LEU A 350 -11.72 -13.29 -41.35
CA LEU A 350 -13.01 -13.91 -41.07
C LEU A 350 -14.09 -12.98 -41.63
N CYS A 351 -14.72 -13.38 -42.73
CA CYS A 351 -15.80 -12.65 -43.38
C CYS A 351 -17.15 -13.05 -42.77
N ASP A 352 -17.30 -12.72 -41.48
CA ASP A 352 -18.51 -12.92 -40.70
C ASP A 352 -19.35 -11.63 -40.63
N CYS A 353 -20.45 -11.67 -39.88
CA CYS A 353 -21.31 -10.51 -39.71
C CYS A 353 -20.63 -9.31 -39.02
N GLN A 354 -19.54 -9.50 -38.27
CA GLN A 354 -18.80 -8.39 -37.64
C GLN A 354 -18.01 -7.58 -38.67
N LEU A 355 -17.63 -8.19 -39.79
CA LEU A 355 -16.92 -7.51 -40.88
C LEU A 355 -17.86 -6.84 -41.89
N LYS A 356 -19.17 -7.07 -41.82
CA LYS A 356 -20.18 -6.61 -42.80
C LYS A 356 -20.08 -5.12 -43.17
N TRP A 357 -19.78 -4.26 -42.21
CA TRP A 357 -19.65 -2.80 -42.39
C TRP A 357 -18.40 -2.38 -43.18
N PHE A 358 -17.34 -3.21 -43.17
CA PHE A 358 -16.00 -2.82 -43.60
C PHE A 358 -15.89 -2.52 -45.10
N PRO A 359 -16.43 -3.35 -46.03
CA PRO A 359 -16.34 -3.06 -47.46
C PRO A 359 -17.00 -1.73 -47.85
N GLN A 360 -18.19 -1.46 -47.29
CA GLN A 360 -18.92 -0.22 -47.55
C GLN A 360 -18.17 0.98 -46.98
N TRP A 361 -17.70 0.89 -45.74
CA TRP A 361 -16.96 1.97 -45.09
C TRP A 361 -15.67 2.34 -45.84
N VAL A 362 -14.92 1.35 -46.33
CA VAL A 362 -13.73 1.58 -47.16
C VAL A 362 -14.07 2.29 -48.48
N ALA A 363 -15.18 1.92 -49.12
CA ALA A 363 -15.62 2.56 -50.35
C ALA A 363 -16.06 4.02 -50.13
N GLU A 364 -16.79 4.30 -49.06
CA GLU A 364 -17.23 5.65 -48.69
C GLU A 364 -16.07 6.63 -48.44
N HIS A 365 -14.94 6.12 -47.94
CA HIS A 365 -13.75 6.92 -47.64
C HIS A 365 -12.66 6.84 -48.73
N ALA A 366 -12.95 6.18 -49.86
CA ALA A 366 -12.03 6.05 -51.00
C ALA A 366 -10.64 5.48 -50.68
N PHE A 367 -10.51 4.54 -49.72
CA PHE A 367 -9.21 3.97 -49.34
C PHE A 367 -8.65 2.92 -50.31
N GLN A 368 -9.32 2.62 -51.43
CA GLN A 368 -8.72 1.78 -52.48
C GLN A 368 -7.75 2.59 -53.35
N PRO A 369 -6.56 2.07 -53.70
CA PRO A 369 -6.10 0.68 -53.58
C PRO A 369 -5.29 0.36 -52.29
N LEU A 370 -5.20 1.27 -51.33
CA LEU A 370 -4.38 1.11 -50.11
C LEU A 370 -4.87 -0.04 -49.21
N VAL A 371 -6.16 -0.37 -49.30
CA VAL A 371 -6.77 -1.53 -48.64
C VAL A 371 -6.97 -2.67 -49.65
N ASN A 372 -6.26 -3.78 -49.44
CA ASN A 372 -6.43 -5.04 -50.16
C ASN A 372 -6.73 -6.18 -49.18
N ALA A 373 -7.97 -6.62 -49.13
CA ALA A 373 -8.47 -7.55 -48.13
C ALA A 373 -9.21 -8.72 -48.80
N SER A 374 -8.87 -9.94 -48.41
CA SER A 374 -9.59 -11.16 -48.85
C SER A 374 -9.96 -12.09 -47.69
N CYS A 375 -11.05 -12.82 -47.88
CA CYS A 375 -11.59 -13.74 -46.90
C CYS A 375 -10.75 -15.02 -46.83
N ALA A 376 -10.45 -15.49 -45.62
CA ALA A 376 -9.93 -16.84 -45.37
C ALA A 376 -11.04 -17.82 -44.95
N HIS A 377 -12.11 -17.30 -44.35
CA HIS A 377 -13.26 -18.05 -43.84
C HIS A 377 -14.54 -17.21 -43.95
N PRO A 378 -15.74 -17.79 -44.11
CA PRO A 378 -16.04 -19.22 -44.32
C PRO A 378 -15.45 -19.80 -45.61
N GLN A 379 -15.35 -21.13 -45.72
CA GLN A 379 -14.70 -21.79 -46.87
C GLN A 379 -15.30 -21.38 -48.23
N LEU A 380 -16.60 -21.07 -48.28
CA LEU A 380 -17.31 -20.59 -49.48
C LEU A 380 -16.81 -19.22 -49.99
N LEU A 381 -16.26 -18.40 -49.10
CA LEU A 381 -15.75 -17.06 -49.41
C LEU A 381 -14.22 -17.04 -49.53
N LYS A 382 -13.54 -18.15 -49.29
CA LYS A 382 -12.08 -18.22 -49.26
C LYS A 382 -11.43 -17.64 -50.52
N ALA A 383 -10.42 -16.81 -50.32
CA ALA A 383 -9.70 -16.05 -51.33
C ALA A 383 -10.51 -15.00 -52.11
N LYS A 384 -11.83 -14.86 -51.88
CA LYS A 384 -12.61 -13.77 -52.47
C LYS A 384 -12.21 -12.44 -51.81
N SER A 385 -12.10 -11.40 -52.62
CA SER A 385 -11.94 -10.02 -52.13
C SER A 385 -13.17 -9.62 -51.32
N VAL A 386 -12.97 -9.00 -50.15
CA VAL A 386 -14.07 -8.56 -49.28
C VAL A 386 -15.01 -7.56 -49.98
N PHE A 387 -14.50 -6.85 -50.99
CA PHE A 387 -15.24 -5.88 -51.79
C PHE A 387 -16.11 -6.53 -52.88
N ALA A 388 -15.90 -7.81 -53.16
CA ALA A 388 -16.68 -8.59 -54.13
C ALA A 388 -17.73 -9.50 -53.46
N VAL A 389 -17.79 -9.51 -52.13
CA VAL A 389 -18.74 -10.32 -51.35
C VAL A 389 -20.04 -9.54 -51.15
N SER A 390 -21.19 -10.19 -51.35
CA SER A 390 -22.49 -9.57 -51.10
C SER A 390 -22.73 -9.31 -49.61
N GLN A 391 -23.47 -8.25 -49.28
CA GLN A 391 -23.79 -7.87 -47.90
C GLN A 391 -24.54 -8.96 -47.11
N ASP A 392 -25.28 -9.83 -47.79
CA ASP A 392 -26.04 -10.93 -47.18
C ASP A 392 -25.19 -12.19 -46.93
N GLU A 393 -24.00 -12.29 -47.53
CA GLU A 393 -23.07 -13.41 -47.33
C GLU A 393 -22.25 -13.27 -46.03
N PHE A 394 -22.23 -12.09 -45.40
CA PHE A 394 -21.59 -11.84 -44.10
C PHE A 394 -22.50 -12.29 -42.94
N VAL A 395 -22.45 -13.57 -42.58
CA VAL A 395 -23.27 -14.19 -41.52
C VAL A 395 -22.42 -14.63 -40.31
N CYS A 396 -23.04 -14.78 -39.14
CA CYS A 396 -22.38 -15.21 -37.89
C CYS A 396 -22.88 -16.59 -37.42
N ASP A 397 -23.17 -17.48 -38.37
CA ASP A 397 -23.66 -18.83 -38.08
C ASP A 397 -22.53 -19.75 -37.55
N ASP A 398 -21.27 -19.33 -37.74
CA ASP A 398 -20.08 -20.07 -37.38
C ASP A 398 -19.13 -19.18 -36.55
N PHE A 399 -18.47 -19.74 -35.53
CA PHE A 399 -17.54 -19.03 -34.63
C PHE A 399 -16.18 -19.76 -34.53
N PRO A 400 -15.39 -19.74 -35.61
CA PRO A 400 -14.13 -20.51 -35.66
C PRO A 400 -13.05 -19.96 -34.72
N LYS A 401 -13.16 -18.70 -34.29
CA LYS A 401 -12.31 -18.09 -33.26
C LYS A 401 -12.83 -18.48 -31.87
N PRO A 402 -11.96 -18.84 -30.89
CA PRO A 402 -12.40 -19.29 -29.58
C PRO A 402 -13.26 -18.23 -28.88
N GLN A 403 -14.38 -18.65 -28.30
CA GLN A 403 -15.25 -17.81 -27.48
C GLN A 403 -15.25 -18.32 -26.04
N ILE A 404 -14.99 -17.42 -25.10
CA ILE A 404 -14.97 -17.76 -23.66
C ILE A 404 -16.40 -17.93 -23.17
N THR A 405 -16.70 -19.11 -22.66
CA THR A 405 -17.99 -19.50 -22.08
C THR A 405 -18.02 -19.32 -20.57
N VAL A 406 -16.88 -19.50 -19.89
CA VAL A 406 -16.72 -19.30 -18.43
C VAL A 406 -15.54 -18.37 -18.17
N GLN A 407 -15.82 -17.27 -17.46
CA GLN A 407 -14.81 -16.27 -17.07
C GLN A 407 -14.18 -16.64 -15.72
N PRO A 408 -12.89 -16.31 -15.49
CA PRO A 408 -12.29 -16.45 -14.17
C PRO A 408 -12.83 -15.39 -13.20
N GLU A 409 -13.08 -15.79 -11.96
CA GLU A 409 -13.62 -14.91 -10.92
C GLU A 409 -12.51 -14.30 -10.06
N THR A 410 -12.71 -13.05 -9.63
CA THR A 410 -11.84 -12.38 -8.65
C THR A 410 -11.97 -13.06 -7.28
N GLN A 411 -10.84 -13.32 -6.63
CA GLN A 411 -10.78 -14.11 -5.39
C GLN A 411 -9.88 -13.45 -4.35
N SER A 412 -10.13 -13.77 -3.08
CA SER A 412 -9.26 -13.46 -1.95
C SER A 412 -8.80 -14.74 -1.28
N ALA A 413 -7.53 -14.81 -0.91
CA ALA A 413 -6.94 -16.00 -0.31
C ALA A 413 -6.05 -15.64 0.88
N ILE A 414 -5.98 -16.54 1.86
CA ILE A 414 -5.05 -16.41 2.97
C ILE A 414 -3.68 -16.94 2.52
N LYS A 415 -2.61 -16.25 2.89
CA LYS A 415 -1.23 -16.69 2.63
C LYS A 415 -1.03 -18.15 3.04
N GLY A 416 -0.46 -18.94 2.14
CA GLY A 416 -0.19 -20.37 2.29
C GLY A 416 -1.32 -21.31 1.85
N THR A 417 -2.50 -20.79 1.49
CA THR A 417 -3.61 -21.60 0.95
C THR A 417 -3.47 -21.83 -0.56
N ASN A 418 -4.26 -22.74 -1.13
CA ASN A 418 -4.29 -22.99 -2.56
C ASN A 418 -5.48 -22.26 -3.21
N VAL A 419 -5.28 -21.72 -4.42
CA VAL A 419 -6.31 -21.01 -5.20
C VAL A 419 -6.40 -21.63 -6.58
N THR A 420 -7.61 -21.70 -7.13
CA THR A 420 -7.81 -22.17 -8.52
C THR A 420 -8.58 -21.12 -9.32
N PHE A 421 -8.06 -20.74 -10.47
CA PHE A 421 -8.82 -19.99 -11.48
C PHE A 421 -9.31 -20.95 -12.55
N VAL A 422 -10.53 -20.74 -13.03
CA VAL A 422 -11.18 -21.57 -14.06
C VAL A 422 -11.56 -20.68 -15.24
N CYS A 423 -11.33 -21.17 -16.44
CA CYS A 423 -11.70 -20.49 -17.69
C CYS A 423 -12.09 -21.54 -18.71
N SER A 424 -13.22 -21.35 -19.38
CA SER A 424 -13.70 -22.28 -20.41
C SER A 424 -13.95 -21.57 -21.73
N ALA A 425 -13.67 -22.23 -22.84
CA ALA A 425 -13.97 -21.72 -24.16
C ALA A 425 -14.41 -22.81 -25.13
N ALA A 426 -15.14 -22.39 -26.15
CA ALA A 426 -15.63 -23.22 -27.24
C ALA A 426 -15.28 -22.60 -28.59
N SER A 427 -15.15 -23.45 -29.60
CA SER A 427 -14.96 -23.09 -31.01
C SER A 427 -15.77 -24.06 -31.84
N SER A 428 -16.40 -23.57 -32.90
CA SER A 428 -17.06 -24.40 -33.92
C SER A 428 -16.07 -25.02 -34.91
N SER A 429 -14.83 -24.51 -34.96
CA SER A 429 -13.76 -25.11 -35.74
C SER A 429 -13.04 -26.22 -34.97
N ASP A 430 -12.61 -27.26 -35.68
CA ASP A 430 -11.77 -28.35 -35.16
C ASP A 430 -10.29 -27.95 -34.96
N SER A 431 -9.96 -26.66 -35.10
CA SER A 431 -8.59 -26.18 -34.92
C SER A 431 -8.16 -26.34 -33.47
N PRO A 432 -6.97 -26.91 -33.20
CA PRO A 432 -6.50 -27.13 -31.84
C PRO A 432 -6.39 -25.81 -31.09
N MET A 433 -6.95 -25.77 -29.87
CA MET A 433 -6.83 -24.63 -28.98
C MET A 433 -5.61 -24.77 -28.07
N THR A 434 -4.93 -23.65 -27.89
CA THR A 434 -3.82 -23.48 -26.96
C THR A 434 -4.28 -22.58 -25.82
N PHE A 435 -3.87 -22.92 -24.61
CA PHE A 435 -4.29 -22.24 -23.38
C PHE A 435 -3.04 -21.65 -22.71
N ALA A 436 -3.13 -20.40 -22.33
CA ALA A 436 -2.11 -19.71 -21.56
C ALA A 436 -2.78 -18.87 -20.47
N TRP A 437 -2.11 -18.71 -19.33
CA TRP A 437 -2.52 -17.79 -18.29
C TRP A 437 -1.51 -16.65 -18.19
N LYS A 438 -2.00 -15.45 -17.90
CA LYS A 438 -1.19 -14.27 -17.64
C LYS A 438 -1.39 -13.81 -16.21
N LYS A 439 -0.32 -13.36 -15.56
CA LYS A 439 -0.34 -12.60 -14.31
C LYS A 439 0.25 -11.22 -14.60
N ASP A 440 -0.50 -10.17 -14.29
CA ASP A 440 -0.05 -8.78 -14.47
C ASP A 440 0.48 -8.48 -15.89
N ASN A 441 -0.19 -9.09 -16.88
CA ASN A 441 0.12 -9.07 -18.32
C ASN A 441 1.31 -9.93 -18.80
N GLU A 442 1.98 -10.64 -17.91
CA GLU A 442 3.07 -11.56 -18.26
C GLU A 442 2.54 -12.98 -18.36
N ILE A 443 2.92 -13.69 -19.43
CA ILE A 443 2.54 -15.09 -19.62
C ILE A 443 3.23 -15.93 -18.55
N LEU A 444 2.45 -16.74 -17.83
CA LEU A 444 2.94 -17.72 -16.88
C LEU A 444 3.45 -18.94 -17.66
N ASN A 445 4.72 -19.29 -17.44
CA ASN A 445 5.30 -20.52 -17.93
C ASN A 445 5.13 -21.56 -16.82
N ASP A 446 4.08 -22.38 -16.83
CA ASP A 446 3.88 -23.28 -15.70
C ASP A 446 3.28 -24.66 -16.01
N ALA A 447 3.72 -25.64 -15.20
CA ALA A 447 3.24 -27.01 -15.17
C ALA A 447 1.92 -27.15 -14.38
N GLU A 448 1.51 -26.09 -13.68
CA GLU A 448 0.28 -26.01 -12.86
C GLU A 448 -0.98 -25.66 -13.67
N ILE A 449 -0.86 -25.53 -15.00
CA ILE A 449 -1.98 -25.32 -15.92
C ILE A 449 -2.53 -26.68 -16.35
N HIS A 450 -3.76 -26.98 -15.95
CA HIS A 450 -4.46 -28.21 -16.33
C HIS A 450 -5.60 -27.92 -17.29
N ASN A 451 -5.60 -28.59 -18.45
CA ASN A 451 -6.62 -28.44 -19.49
C ASN A 451 -7.45 -29.72 -19.61
N GLN A 452 -8.77 -29.57 -19.66
CA GLN A 452 -9.73 -30.67 -19.79
C GLN A 452 -10.75 -30.34 -20.88
N ALA A 453 -11.05 -31.31 -21.73
CA ALA A 453 -12.06 -31.18 -22.78
C ALA A 453 -13.37 -31.82 -22.32
N HIS A 454 -14.48 -31.09 -22.50
CA HIS A 454 -15.83 -31.56 -22.23
C HIS A 454 -16.65 -31.50 -23.53
N LEU A 455 -17.19 -32.64 -23.94
CA LEU A 455 -18.11 -32.69 -25.08
C LEU A 455 -19.47 -32.16 -24.63
N ARG A 456 -19.92 -31.04 -25.20
CA ARG A 456 -21.32 -30.62 -25.10
C ARG A 456 -22.07 -31.09 -26.33
N SER A 457 -22.99 -32.04 -26.15
CA SER A 457 -24.04 -32.29 -27.13
C SER A 457 -25.22 -31.37 -26.82
N GLN A 458 -25.39 -30.28 -27.57
CA GLN A 458 -26.71 -29.67 -27.64
C GLN A 458 -27.61 -30.64 -28.41
N GLY A 459 -28.77 -30.97 -27.84
CA GLY A 459 -29.72 -31.90 -28.47
C GLY A 459 -30.28 -31.29 -29.77
N GLY A 460 -30.22 -32.07 -30.85
CA GLY A 460 -30.67 -31.68 -32.20
C GLY A 460 -29.52 -31.68 -33.22
N GLU A 461 -29.75 -32.22 -34.41
CA GLU A 461 -28.76 -32.56 -35.45
C GLU A 461 -27.61 -31.55 -35.66
N VAL A 462 -26.39 -32.06 -35.50
CA VAL A 462 -25.10 -31.57 -36.05
C VAL A 462 -24.70 -30.14 -35.67
N SER A 463 -24.12 -30.00 -34.47
CA SER A 463 -22.78 -29.42 -34.25
C SER A 463 -22.30 -29.82 -32.86
N GLN A 464 -21.50 -30.89 -32.76
CA GLN A 464 -20.82 -31.23 -31.51
C GLN A 464 -19.75 -30.17 -31.24
N VAL A 465 -20.05 -29.21 -30.37
CA VAL A 465 -19.08 -28.18 -29.99
C VAL A 465 -18.29 -28.70 -28.79
N THR A 466 -16.98 -28.88 -28.97
CA THR A 466 -16.10 -29.27 -27.87
C THR A 466 -15.76 -28.02 -27.05
N GLU A 467 -16.20 -28.01 -25.80
CA GLU A 467 -15.84 -26.98 -24.82
C GLU A 467 -14.58 -27.44 -24.08
N TYR A 468 -13.60 -26.56 -23.94
CA TYR A 468 -12.38 -26.83 -23.20
C TYR A 468 -12.32 -25.94 -21.97
N THR A 469 -11.96 -26.53 -20.84
CA THR A 469 -11.76 -25.83 -19.57
C THR A 469 -10.28 -25.89 -19.21
N THR A 470 -9.68 -24.72 -18.98
CA THR A 470 -8.34 -24.58 -18.40
C THR A 470 -8.45 -24.13 -16.96
N THR A 471 -7.62 -24.72 -16.11
CA THR A 471 -7.54 -24.39 -14.69
C THR A 471 -6.10 -24.05 -14.32
N LEU A 472 -5.93 -22.92 -13.64
CA LEU A 472 -4.66 -22.49 -13.06
C LEU A 472 -4.71 -22.74 -11.56
N GLN A 473 -3.91 -23.69 -11.07
CA GLN A 473 -3.82 -24.01 -9.65
C GLN A 473 -2.61 -23.34 -9.01
N LEU A 474 -2.83 -22.29 -8.23
CA LEU A 474 -1.77 -21.67 -7.44
C LEU A 474 -1.66 -22.38 -6.10
N ARG A 475 -0.57 -23.09 -5.86
CA ARG A 475 -0.30 -23.78 -4.59
C ARG A 475 0.47 -22.88 -3.64
N HIS A 476 0.13 -22.92 -2.36
CA HIS A 476 0.83 -22.18 -1.31
C HIS A 476 1.00 -20.68 -1.65
N VAL A 477 -0.12 -20.00 -1.82
CA VAL A 477 -0.18 -18.60 -2.27
C VAL A 477 0.64 -17.69 -1.36
N GLU A 478 1.53 -16.91 -1.95
CA GLU A 478 2.39 -15.94 -1.27
C GLU A 478 1.98 -14.51 -1.60
N SER A 479 2.52 -13.52 -0.89
CA SER A 479 2.25 -12.10 -1.21
C SER A 479 2.62 -11.74 -2.65
N SER A 480 3.62 -12.40 -3.24
CA SER A 480 4.00 -12.24 -4.65
C SER A 480 2.98 -12.81 -5.65
N SER A 481 2.09 -13.69 -5.18
CA SER A 481 1.00 -14.27 -5.99
C SER A 481 -0.16 -13.28 -6.19
N GLU A 482 -0.25 -12.21 -5.38
CA GLU A 482 -1.22 -11.13 -5.63
C GLU A 482 -0.99 -10.51 -7.02
N GLY A 483 -2.07 -10.25 -7.74
CA GLY A 483 -2.02 -9.76 -9.10
C GLY A 483 -3.32 -9.93 -9.86
N LYS A 484 -3.33 -9.52 -11.12
CA LYS A 484 -4.45 -9.70 -12.04
C LYS A 484 -4.17 -10.86 -12.99
N TYR A 485 -4.98 -11.91 -12.88
CA TYR A 485 -4.89 -13.10 -13.71
C TYR A 485 -5.83 -13.01 -14.91
N GLN A 486 -5.37 -13.49 -16.06
CA GLN A 486 -6.15 -13.49 -17.30
C GLN A 486 -5.87 -14.77 -18.08
N CYS A 487 -6.93 -15.42 -18.52
CA CYS A 487 -6.87 -16.58 -19.39
C CYS A 487 -6.82 -16.13 -20.85
N VAL A 488 -5.92 -16.74 -21.63
CA VAL A 488 -5.71 -16.47 -23.06
C VAL A 488 -5.86 -17.79 -23.81
N ILE A 489 -6.82 -17.84 -24.71
CA ILE A 489 -7.13 -19.04 -25.49
C ILE A 489 -6.97 -18.70 -26.95
N SER A 490 -6.16 -19.47 -27.67
CA SER A 490 -5.88 -19.18 -29.07
C SER A 490 -5.89 -20.41 -29.94
N ASN A 491 -6.36 -20.25 -31.18
CA ASN A 491 -6.23 -21.24 -32.24
C ASN A 491 -5.70 -20.56 -33.51
N HIS A 492 -5.77 -21.25 -34.65
CA HIS A 492 -5.33 -20.69 -35.93
C HIS A 492 -6.12 -19.44 -36.34
N PHE A 493 -7.37 -19.28 -35.90
CA PHE A 493 -8.25 -18.14 -36.22
C PHE A 493 -8.04 -16.91 -35.33
N GLY A 494 -7.29 -17.05 -34.24
CA GLY A 494 -6.90 -15.93 -33.40
C GLY A 494 -6.94 -16.25 -31.91
N SER A 495 -6.74 -15.21 -31.11
CA SER A 495 -6.72 -15.26 -29.66
C SER A 495 -7.95 -14.57 -29.07
N THR A 496 -8.43 -15.10 -27.95
CA THR A 496 -9.47 -14.51 -27.12
C THR A 496 -8.94 -14.38 -25.70
N TYR A 497 -9.41 -13.36 -24.99
CA TYR A 497 -8.87 -12.94 -23.70
C TYR A 497 -10.01 -12.86 -22.69
N SER A 498 -9.82 -13.43 -21.52
CA SER A 498 -10.81 -13.37 -20.45
C SER A 498 -10.85 -11.98 -19.80
N ALA A 499 -11.87 -11.74 -18.99
CA ALA A 499 -11.82 -10.68 -17.99
C ALA A 499 -10.62 -10.93 -17.04
N LYS A 500 -10.07 -9.84 -16.50
CA LYS A 500 -8.99 -9.90 -15.52
C LYS A 500 -9.57 -10.20 -14.13
N ALA A 501 -9.20 -11.34 -13.56
CA ALA A 501 -9.54 -11.75 -12.21
C ALA A 501 -8.46 -11.30 -11.22
N LYS A 502 -8.79 -10.49 -10.22
CA LYS A 502 -7.82 -10.07 -9.20
C LYS A 502 -7.68 -11.16 -8.13
N LEU A 503 -6.46 -11.50 -7.74
CA LEU A 503 -6.17 -12.24 -6.51
C LEU A 503 -5.70 -11.26 -5.45
N THR A 504 -6.40 -11.15 -4.32
CA THR A 504 -5.88 -10.45 -3.13
C THR A 504 -5.40 -11.44 -2.10
N VAL A 505 -4.19 -11.23 -1.55
CA VAL A 505 -3.62 -12.12 -0.55
C VAL A 505 -3.71 -11.47 0.82
N HIS A 506 -4.47 -12.10 1.71
CA HIS A 506 -4.60 -11.66 3.09
C HIS A 506 -3.60 -12.40 3.98
N MET A 507 -3.04 -11.71 4.96
CA MET A 507 -2.16 -12.26 5.98
C MET A 507 -2.88 -12.20 7.33
N LEU A 508 -2.97 -13.36 7.99
CA LEU A 508 -3.48 -13.46 9.36
C LEU A 508 -2.73 -12.50 10.29
N PRO A 509 -3.42 -11.92 11.29
CA PRO A 509 -2.75 -11.09 12.27
C PRO A 509 -1.66 -11.89 13.00
N SER A 510 -0.58 -11.21 13.37
CA SER A 510 0.51 -11.76 14.20
C SER A 510 0.98 -10.69 15.16
N PHE A 511 1.06 -11.00 16.46
CA PHE A 511 1.47 -10.04 17.47
C PHE A 511 2.94 -9.66 17.32
N THR A 512 3.21 -8.35 17.21
CA THR A 512 4.55 -7.78 17.36
C THR A 512 4.82 -7.31 18.78
N LYS A 513 3.77 -6.91 19.50
CA LYS A 513 3.79 -6.64 20.94
C LYS A 513 2.58 -7.30 21.58
N MET A 514 2.84 -8.11 22.59
CA MET A 514 1.80 -8.75 23.40
C MET A 514 1.63 -7.99 24.71
N PRO A 515 0.40 -7.95 25.25
CA PRO A 515 0.18 -7.37 26.55
C PRO A 515 0.81 -8.25 27.63
N MET A 516 1.35 -7.62 28.69
CA MET A 516 1.99 -8.30 29.81
C MET A 516 1.31 -7.91 31.11
N ASP A 517 1.32 -8.83 32.08
CA ASP A 517 0.79 -8.57 33.42
C ASP A 517 1.42 -7.33 34.04
N LEU A 518 0.59 -6.48 34.65
CA LEU A 518 0.99 -5.18 35.18
C LEU A 518 0.50 -5.02 36.61
N THR A 519 1.43 -4.69 37.52
CA THR A 519 1.13 -4.29 38.89
C THR A 519 1.45 -2.81 39.07
N ILE A 520 0.44 -2.02 39.46
CA ILE A 520 0.58 -0.56 39.56
C ILE A 520 -0.13 -0.01 40.81
N ARG A 521 0.24 1.19 41.25
CA ARG A 521 -0.45 1.89 42.34
C ARG A 521 -1.71 2.58 41.85
N ALA A 522 -2.73 2.68 42.71
CA ALA A 522 -3.92 3.49 42.42
C ALA A 522 -3.55 4.96 42.17
N GLY A 523 -4.31 5.62 41.31
CA GLY A 523 -4.06 7.00 40.84
C GLY A 523 -2.95 7.13 39.78
N ALA A 524 -2.16 6.09 39.53
CA ALA A 524 -1.15 6.10 38.47
C ALA A 524 -1.77 5.83 37.08
N THR A 525 -0.95 5.86 36.02
CA THR A 525 -1.36 5.53 34.65
C THR A 525 -0.86 4.14 34.26
N ALA A 526 -1.77 3.20 33.99
CA ALA A 526 -1.44 1.87 33.49
C ALA A 526 -1.23 1.91 31.98
N ARG A 527 -0.13 1.32 31.47
CA ARG A 527 0.19 1.23 30.05
C ARG A 527 0.23 -0.24 29.63
N LEU A 528 -0.70 -0.65 28.77
CA LEU A 528 -0.74 -1.98 28.17
C LEU A 528 -0.40 -1.85 26.68
N GLU A 529 0.64 -2.54 26.23
CA GLU A 529 1.04 -2.51 24.84
C GLU A 529 0.42 -3.67 24.08
N CYS A 530 -0.21 -3.39 22.94
CA CYS A 530 -0.67 -4.42 22.04
C CYS A 530 -0.56 -3.96 20.59
N ALA A 531 0.27 -4.63 19.81
CA ALA A 531 0.47 -4.34 18.41
C ALA A 531 0.52 -5.64 17.61
N ALA A 532 -0.09 -5.62 16.43
CA ALA A 532 -0.09 -6.75 15.52
C ALA A 532 0.16 -6.29 14.09
N THR A 533 0.88 -7.11 13.34
CA THR A 533 1.01 -7.01 11.88
C THR A 533 -0.02 -7.91 11.21
N GLY A 534 -0.34 -7.64 9.95
CA GLY A 534 -1.28 -8.42 9.15
C GLY A 534 -1.67 -7.64 7.89
N HIS A 535 -2.33 -8.31 6.95
CA HIS A 535 -2.84 -7.66 5.74
C HIS A 535 -4.26 -8.16 5.44
N PRO A 536 -5.27 -7.28 5.34
CA PRO A 536 -5.23 -5.85 5.67
C PRO A 536 -4.78 -5.59 7.12
N THR A 537 -4.34 -4.36 7.41
CA THR A 537 -3.85 -3.98 8.75
C THR A 537 -4.89 -4.31 9.82
N PRO A 538 -4.54 -5.06 10.88
CA PRO A 538 -5.51 -5.51 11.87
C PRO A 538 -5.98 -4.34 12.74
N GLN A 539 -7.27 -4.37 13.09
CA GLN A 539 -7.85 -3.50 14.10
C GLN A 539 -7.63 -4.11 15.48
N ILE A 540 -7.24 -3.27 16.43
CA ILE A 540 -7.00 -3.67 17.82
C ILE A 540 -8.21 -3.32 18.67
N ALA A 541 -8.74 -4.30 19.40
CA ALA A 541 -9.84 -4.14 20.35
C ALA A 541 -9.45 -4.68 21.72
N TRP A 542 -9.96 -4.05 22.78
CA TRP A 542 -9.69 -4.44 24.16
C TRP A 542 -10.97 -4.83 24.88
N GLN A 543 -10.88 -5.85 25.72
CA GLN A 543 -11.95 -6.32 26.61
C GLN A 543 -11.38 -6.49 28.02
N LYS A 544 -12.23 -6.35 29.04
CA LYS A 544 -11.91 -6.67 30.43
C LYS A 544 -12.85 -7.77 30.90
N ASP A 545 -12.28 -8.86 31.43
CA ASP A 545 -13.02 -10.01 31.95
C ASP A 545 -14.08 -10.57 30.96
N GLY A 546 -13.75 -10.52 29.66
CA GLY A 546 -14.64 -10.96 28.58
C GLY A 546 -15.72 -9.95 28.15
N GLY A 547 -15.80 -8.78 28.78
CA GLY A 547 -16.76 -7.71 28.49
C GLY A 547 -16.12 -6.44 27.90
N THR A 548 -16.94 -5.61 27.26
CA THR A 548 -16.54 -4.28 26.74
C THR A 548 -17.00 -3.12 27.64
N ASP A 549 -17.93 -3.36 28.56
CA ASP A 549 -18.35 -2.37 29.57
C ASP A 549 -17.58 -2.61 30.87
N PHE A 550 -16.60 -1.75 31.12
CA PHE A 550 -15.81 -1.75 32.36
C PHE A 550 -15.55 -0.33 32.85
N PRO A 551 -15.22 -0.14 34.15
CA PRO A 551 -15.18 1.19 34.77
C PRO A 551 -14.33 2.21 34.01
N ALA A 552 -13.08 1.88 33.66
CA ALA A 552 -12.23 2.76 32.87
C ALA A 552 -12.79 3.14 31.49
N ALA A 553 -13.55 2.26 30.83
CA ALA A 553 -14.20 2.56 29.55
C ALA A 553 -15.41 3.50 29.75
N ARG A 554 -16.27 3.21 30.72
CA ARG A 554 -17.48 4.00 31.03
C ARG A 554 -17.14 5.41 31.54
N GLU A 555 -16.08 5.52 32.33
CA GLU A 555 -15.59 6.79 32.88
C GLU A 555 -14.64 7.54 31.92
N ARG A 556 -14.42 7.01 30.71
CA ARG A 556 -13.54 7.61 29.70
C ARG A 556 -12.10 7.84 30.17
N ARG A 557 -11.62 7.02 31.11
CA ARG A 557 -10.21 6.99 31.57
C ARG A 557 -9.31 6.14 30.67
N MET A 558 -9.92 5.44 29.72
CA MET A 558 -9.29 4.58 28.72
C MET A 558 -8.96 5.36 27.44
N HIS A 559 -7.70 5.30 26.99
CA HIS A 559 -7.22 6.00 25.80
C HIS A 559 -6.30 5.13 24.94
N VAL A 560 -6.30 5.40 23.63
CA VAL A 560 -5.41 4.75 22.64
C VAL A 560 -4.58 5.83 21.96
N MET A 561 -3.26 5.68 21.96
CA MET A 561 -2.38 6.57 21.19
C MET A 561 -2.49 6.26 19.69
N PRO A 562 -2.78 7.24 18.82
CA PRO A 562 -2.97 7.01 17.38
C PRO A 562 -1.76 6.45 16.64
N SER A 563 -0.52 6.69 17.13
CA SER A 563 0.71 6.32 16.42
C SER A 563 1.25 4.94 16.76
N ASP A 564 0.97 4.42 17.95
CA ASP A 564 1.73 3.28 18.52
C ASP A 564 0.86 2.08 18.93
N ALA A 565 -0.47 2.15 18.77
CA ALA A 565 -1.43 1.16 19.31
C ALA A 565 -1.24 0.89 20.82
N VAL A 566 -0.74 1.89 21.55
CA VAL A 566 -0.53 1.81 23.00
C VAL A 566 -1.83 2.16 23.70
N PHE A 567 -2.26 1.25 24.55
CA PHE A 567 -3.44 1.37 25.38
C PHE A 567 -3.05 1.86 26.78
N PHE A 568 -3.72 2.88 27.30
CA PHE A 568 -3.47 3.32 28.67
C PHE A 568 -4.76 3.70 29.41
N ILE A 569 -4.76 3.43 30.71
CA ILE A 569 -5.79 3.80 31.67
C ILE A 569 -5.18 4.85 32.59
N VAL A 570 -5.72 6.06 32.59
CA VAL A 570 -5.33 7.11 33.54
C VAL A 570 -6.11 6.97 34.85
N ASP A 571 -5.55 7.49 35.95
CA ASP A 571 -6.19 7.47 37.27
C ASP A 571 -6.74 6.09 37.61
N VAL A 572 -5.85 5.10 37.68
CA VAL A 572 -6.20 3.69 37.87
C VAL A 572 -6.84 3.48 39.25
N LYS A 573 -7.97 2.78 39.27
CA LYS A 573 -8.74 2.47 40.49
C LYS A 573 -8.72 0.97 40.78
N THR A 574 -9.05 0.58 42.01
CA THR A 574 -9.17 -0.83 42.40
C THR A 574 -10.24 -1.60 41.63
N GLU A 575 -11.29 -0.92 41.15
CA GLU A 575 -12.31 -1.51 40.27
C GLU A 575 -11.80 -1.85 38.84
N ASP A 576 -10.64 -1.32 38.44
CA ASP A 576 -9.99 -1.65 37.17
C ASP A 576 -9.23 -2.99 37.23
N ILE A 577 -9.10 -3.61 38.41
CA ILE A 577 -8.47 -4.94 38.54
C ILE A 577 -9.22 -5.97 37.69
N GLY A 578 -8.49 -6.73 36.88
CA GLY A 578 -9.06 -7.79 36.05
C GLY A 578 -8.13 -8.26 34.94
N VAL A 579 -8.64 -9.15 34.10
CA VAL A 579 -7.92 -9.68 32.93
C VAL A 579 -8.31 -8.86 31.71
N TYR A 580 -7.33 -8.19 31.11
CA TYR A 580 -7.46 -7.43 29.88
C TYR A 580 -7.05 -8.27 28.68
N SER A 581 -7.99 -8.46 27.76
CA SER A 581 -7.78 -9.20 26.51
C SER A 581 -7.64 -8.24 25.35
N CYS A 582 -6.48 -8.24 24.70
CA CYS A 582 -6.27 -7.58 23.43
C CYS A 582 -6.59 -8.54 22.28
N THR A 583 -7.45 -8.12 21.35
CA THR A 583 -7.78 -8.86 20.13
C THR A 583 -7.36 -8.06 18.90
N ALA A 584 -6.55 -8.66 18.04
CA ALA A 584 -6.16 -8.12 16.75
C ALA A 584 -6.91 -8.86 15.64
N GLN A 585 -7.72 -8.14 14.85
CA GLN A 585 -8.61 -8.73 13.85
C GLN A 585 -8.49 -8.06 12.48
N ASN A 586 -8.46 -8.86 11.42
CA ASN A 586 -8.67 -8.43 10.04
C ASN A 586 -9.56 -9.44 9.29
N THR A 587 -9.72 -9.27 7.98
CA THR A 587 -10.52 -10.16 7.14
C THR A 587 -9.95 -11.57 6.97
N ALA A 588 -8.69 -11.82 7.36
CA ALA A 588 -8.10 -13.16 7.36
C ALA A 588 -8.39 -13.93 8.65
N GLY A 589 -8.63 -13.24 9.77
CA GLY A 589 -8.91 -13.87 11.06
C GLY A 589 -8.65 -12.94 12.24
N ALA A 590 -8.66 -13.53 13.44
CA ALA A 590 -8.41 -12.82 14.70
C ALA A 590 -7.47 -13.62 15.60
N ILE A 591 -6.65 -12.91 16.37
CA ILE A 591 -5.83 -13.47 17.45
C ILE A 591 -6.05 -12.66 18.72
N SER A 592 -5.94 -13.30 19.88
CA SER A 592 -6.15 -12.63 21.17
C SER A 592 -5.05 -13.00 22.17
N ALA A 593 -4.68 -12.06 23.04
CA ALA A 593 -3.73 -12.25 24.12
C ALA A 593 -4.23 -11.53 25.38
N ASN A 594 -3.91 -12.07 26.55
CA ASN A 594 -4.42 -11.61 27.84
C ASN A 594 -3.29 -11.05 28.71
N ALA A 595 -3.62 -10.07 29.54
CA ALA A 595 -2.76 -9.55 30.61
C ALA A 595 -3.59 -9.20 31.84
N THR A 596 -3.06 -9.46 33.02
CA THR A 596 -3.72 -9.17 34.29
C THR A 596 -3.28 -7.81 34.82
N LEU A 597 -4.24 -6.92 35.10
CA LEU A 597 -3.99 -5.67 35.81
C LEU A 597 -4.24 -5.87 37.30
N THR A 598 -3.21 -5.60 38.11
CA THR A 598 -3.28 -5.61 39.57
C THR A 598 -3.01 -4.22 40.11
N VAL A 599 -3.87 -3.76 41.01
CA VAL A 599 -3.82 -2.40 41.57
C VAL A 599 -3.52 -2.47 43.06
N LEU A 600 -2.49 -1.75 43.47
CA LEU A 600 -2.02 -1.67 44.85
C LEU A 600 -2.41 -0.31 45.46
N GLU A 601 -2.88 -0.31 46.69
CA GLU A 601 -3.26 0.87 47.47
C GLU A 601 -2.55 0.86 48.82
N THR A 602 -2.04 2.01 49.25
CA THR A 602 -1.46 2.18 50.59
C THR A 602 -2.53 1.96 51.67
N PRO A 603 -2.16 1.52 52.87
CA PRO A 603 -3.11 1.39 53.97
C PRO A 603 -3.75 2.75 54.27
N SER A 604 -5.07 2.76 54.49
CA SER A 604 -5.80 3.98 54.84
C SER A 604 -7.00 3.67 55.74
N PHE A 605 -7.41 4.64 56.56
CA PHE A 605 -8.61 4.51 57.38
C PHE A 605 -9.86 4.78 56.53
N LEU A 606 -10.70 3.77 56.32
CA LEU A 606 -11.98 3.94 55.61
C LEU A 606 -12.99 4.75 56.43
N ARG A 607 -12.80 4.78 57.76
CA ARG A 607 -13.55 5.63 58.69
C ARG A 607 -12.60 6.23 59.72
N PRO A 608 -12.82 7.49 60.18
CA PRO A 608 -12.02 8.08 61.25
C PRO A 608 -12.08 7.25 62.53
N LEU A 609 -10.97 7.14 63.24
CA LEU A 609 -10.98 6.61 64.59
C LEU A 609 -11.68 7.61 65.50
N MET A 610 -12.62 7.13 66.30
CA MET A 610 -13.44 7.95 67.19
C MET A 610 -13.19 7.55 68.62
N ASP A 611 -12.85 8.54 69.46
CA ASP A 611 -12.70 8.37 70.91
C ASP A 611 -13.95 7.73 71.53
N ARG A 612 -13.72 6.91 72.56
CA ARG A 612 -14.78 6.17 73.25
C ARG A 612 -14.72 6.43 74.73
N THR A 613 -15.89 6.66 75.31
CA THR A 613 -16.09 6.76 76.75
C THR A 613 -17.06 5.66 77.17
N VAL A 614 -16.68 4.86 78.15
CA VAL A 614 -17.42 3.66 78.59
C VAL A 614 -17.45 3.64 80.11
N ALA A 615 -18.56 3.22 80.74
CA ALA A 615 -18.60 3.11 82.19
C ALA A 615 -17.83 1.86 82.68
N LYS A 616 -17.32 1.91 83.91
CA LYS A 616 -16.67 0.74 84.53
C LYS A 616 -17.62 -0.47 84.51
N GLY A 617 -17.16 -1.60 83.96
CA GLY A 617 -17.94 -2.83 83.80
C GLY A 617 -18.69 -2.98 82.47
N GLU A 618 -18.74 -1.95 81.64
CA GLU A 618 -19.31 -2.04 80.27
C GLU A 618 -18.28 -2.53 79.24
N THR A 619 -18.71 -2.74 77.99
CA THR A 619 -17.85 -3.19 76.89
C THR A 619 -17.45 -2.05 75.97
N ALA A 620 -16.14 -1.87 75.78
CA ALA A 620 -15.61 -0.94 74.80
C ALA A 620 -15.37 -1.65 73.46
N VAL A 621 -15.77 -1.01 72.35
CA VAL A 621 -15.49 -1.48 70.99
C VAL A 621 -14.74 -0.38 70.23
N LEU A 622 -13.45 -0.62 69.99
CA LEU A 622 -12.59 0.25 69.20
C LEU A 622 -12.55 -0.26 67.76
N GLN A 623 -12.87 0.61 66.80
CA GLN A 623 -12.98 0.26 65.38
C GLN A 623 -11.84 0.87 64.57
N CYS A 624 -11.08 0.01 63.90
CA CYS A 624 -10.02 0.35 62.96
C CYS A 624 -10.30 -0.31 61.60
N ILE A 625 -11.25 0.28 60.86
CA ILE A 625 -11.64 -0.23 59.54
C ILE A 625 -10.60 0.23 58.51
N ALA A 626 -9.69 -0.68 58.18
CA ALA A 626 -8.58 -0.44 57.27
C ALA A 626 -8.95 -0.77 55.80
N GLY A 627 -8.60 0.14 54.90
CA GLY A 627 -8.58 -0.06 53.44
C GLY A 627 -7.14 -0.22 52.94
N GLY A 628 -6.99 -0.57 51.68
CA GLY A 628 -5.70 -0.79 51.03
C GLY A 628 -5.60 -2.15 50.33
N SER A 629 -4.71 -2.23 49.35
CA SER A 629 -4.50 -3.40 48.49
C SER A 629 -3.00 -3.68 48.33
N PRO A 630 -2.48 -4.85 48.76
CA PRO A 630 -3.19 -5.93 49.42
C PRO A 630 -3.75 -5.51 50.79
N PRO A 631 -4.76 -6.22 51.32
CA PRO A 631 -5.34 -5.92 52.63
C PRO A 631 -4.25 -5.79 53.71
N PRO A 632 -4.20 -4.68 54.45
CA PRO A 632 -3.12 -4.44 55.41
C PRO A 632 -3.27 -5.36 56.64
N ARG A 633 -2.14 -5.74 57.23
CA ARG A 633 -2.10 -6.39 58.54
C ARG A 633 -2.26 -5.34 59.63
N LEU A 634 -3.14 -5.61 60.61
CA LEU A 634 -3.41 -4.70 61.72
C LEU A 634 -2.74 -5.17 63.02
N ASN A 635 -2.17 -4.22 63.75
CA ASN A 635 -1.57 -4.39 65.06
C ASN A 635 -2.04 -3.29 66.02
N TRP A 636 -2.40 -3.66 67.24
CA TRP A 636 -2.86 -2.71 68.26
C TRP A 636 -1.80 -2.55 69.36
N THR A 637 -1.58 -1.30 69.76
CA THR A 637 -0.71 -0.92 70.88
C THR A 637 -1.49 -0.03 71.85
N LYS A 638 -1.08 0.00 73.11
CA LYS A 638 -1.67 0.83 74.15
C LYS A 638 -0.57 1.68 74.78
N ASP A 639 -0.76 2.99 74.82
CA ASP A 639 0.17 3.95 75.43
C ASP A 639 1.62 3.73 74.95
N ASP A 640 1.80 3.64 73.62
CA ASP A 640 3.07 3.38 72.92
C ASP A 640 3.77 2.04 73.24
N SER A 641 3.09 1.13 73.97
CA SER A 641 3.58 -0.20 74.31
C SER A 641 2.76 -1.30 73.62
N PRO A 642 3.34 -2.50 73.36
CA PRO A 642 2.58 -3.64 72.86
C PRO A 642 1.34 -3.91 73.74
N LEU A 643 0.18 -4.06 73.12
CA LEU A 643 -1.06 -4.32 73.84
C LEU A 643 -0.94 -5.65 74.61
N VAL A 644 -1.00 -5.58 75.94
CA VAL A 644 -1.02 -6.77 76.79
C VAL A 644 -2.42 -7.38 76.73
N VAL A 645 -2.58 -8.39 75.88
CA VAL A 645 -3.86 -9.08 75.68
C VAL A 645 -4.17 -9.93 76.92
N THR A 646 -5.37 -9.73 77.47
CA THR A 646 -5.94 -10.50 78.59
C THR A 646 -7.19 -11.26 78.12
N GLU A 647 -7.79 -12.10 78.97
CA GLU A 647 -9.07 -12.78 78.68
C GLU A 647 -10.25 -11.81 78.42
N ARG A 648 -10.07 -10.51 78.72
CA ARG A 648 -11.06 -9.46 78.48
C ARG A 648 -10.95 -8.81 77.10
N HIS A 649 -9.90 -9.11 76.33
CA HIS A 649 -9.66 -8.54 75.00
C HIS A 649 -10.03 -9.53 73.90
N PHE A 650 -10.90 -9.12 72.99
CA PHE A 650 -11.32 -9.92 71.82
C PHE A 650 -11.06 -9.15 70.52
N PHE A 651 -10.52 -9.85 69.53
CA PHE A 651 -10.30 -9.31 68.19
C PHE A 651 -11.29 -9.92 67.20
N ALA A 652 -11.94 -9.09 66.40
CA ALA A 652 -12.85 -9.54 65.36
C ALA A 652 -12.53 -8.88 64.00
N ALA A 653 -13.08 -9.46 62.92
CA ALA A 653 -12.91 -8.99 61.54
C ALA A 653 -11.44 -8.77 61.13
N GLY A 654 -10.56 -9.74 61.41
CA GLY A 654 -9.14 -9.64 61.05
C GLY A 654 -8.40 -8.53 61.81
N ASN A 655 -8.67 -8.39 63.11
CA ASN A 655 -8.13 -7.36 64.02
C ASN A 655 -8.60 -5.92 63.75
N GLN A 656 -9.60 -5.71 62.88
CA GLN A 656 -10.22 -4.40 62.67
C GLN A 656 -11.09 -3.95 63.85
N LEU A 657 -11.56 -4.88 64.69
CA LEU A 657 -12.35 -4.58 65.88
C LEU A 657 -11.59 -5.07 67.12
N LEU A 658 -11.31 -4.16 68.05
CA LEU A 658 -10.79 -4.47 69.39
C LEU A 658 -11.93 -4.28 70.40
N ILE A 659 -12.35 -5.38 71.01
CA ILE A 659 -13.45 -5.43 71.97
C ILE A 659 -12.86 -5.70 73.36
N ILE A 660 -13.17 -4.84 74.32
CA ILE A 660 -12.72 -4.96 75.72
C ILE A 660 -13.95 -5.12 76.58
N VAL A 661 -14.16 -6.32 77.14
CA VAL A 661 -15.29 -6.60 78.04
C VAL A 661 -14.92 -6.27 79.48
N ASP A 662 -15.92 -5.93 80.30
CA ASP A 662 -15.73 -5.58 81.72
C ASP A 662 -14.62 -4.53 81.89
N ALA A 663 -14.85 -3.35 81.30
CA ALA A 663 -13.85 -2.30 81.23
C ALA A 663 -13.43 -1.82 82.63
N ALA A 664 -12.13 -1.85 82.91
CA ALA A 664 -11.52 -1.46 84.17
C ALA A 664 -10.75 -0.14 84.02
N GLU A 665 -10.48 0.55 85.12
CA GLU A 665 -9.72 1.83 85.11
C GLU A 665 -8.35 1.70 84.42
N GLY A 666 -7.71 0.54 84.49
CA GLY A 666 -6.43 0.26 83.81
C GLY A 666 -6.52 0.13 82.28
N ASP A 667 -7.73 -0.04 81.73
CA ASP A 667 -7.95 -0.06 80.28
C ASP A 667 -8.03 1.36 79.69
N ALA A 668 -8.22 2.39 80.52
CA ALA A 668 -8.15 3.76 80.05
C ALA A 668 -6.75 4.04 79.47
N GLY A 669 -6.70 4.73 78.33
CA GLY A 669 -5.45 5.00 77.63
C GLY A 669 -5.67 5.35 76.17
N THR A 670 -4.56 5.59 75.47
CA THR A 670 -4.54 5.81 74.03
C THR A 670 -4.18 4.51 73.34
N TYR A 671 -5.12 4.00 72.54
CA TYR A 671 -4.91 2.83 71.70
C TYR A 671 -4.48 3.28 70.31
N THR A 672 -3.37 2.75 69.82
CA THR A 672 -2.88 3.03 68.47
C THR A 672 -3.08 1.79 67.61
N CYS A 673 -3.87 1.96 66.55
CA CYS A 673 -4.01 0.98 65.49
C CYS A 673 -2.96 1.25 64.41
N GLU A 674 -2.05 0.30 64.20
CA GLU A 674 -1.06 0.31 63.13
C GLU A 674 -1.49 -0.68 62.04
N MET A 675 -1.67 -0.19 60.82
CA MET A 675 -1.99 -1.01 59.65
C MET A 675 -0.83 -0.98 58.65
N SER A 676 -0.40 -2.14 58.17
CA SER A 676 0.78 -2.25 57.31
C SER A 676 0.56 -3.20 56.15
N ASN A 677 0.94 -2.76 54.94
CA ASN A 677 1.05 -3.61 53.76
C ASN A 677 2.40 -3.35 53.05
N PRO A 678 2.75 -4.07 51.97
CA PRO A 678 4.03 -3.89 51.28
C PRO A 678 4.28 -2.47 50.73
N LEU A 679 3.25 -1.62 50.62
CA LEU A 679 3.38 -0.24 50.15
C LEU A 679 3.67 0.77 51.26
N GLY A 680 3.35 0.45 52.52
CA GLY A 680 3.55 1.37 53.63
C GLY A 680 2.82 0.97 54.90
N THR A 681 2.89 1.85 55.89
CA THR A 681 2.26 1.68 57.20
C THR A 681 1.56 2.97 57.57
N GLU A 682 0.34 2.87 58.08
CA GLU A 682 -0.47 3.98 58.56
C GLU A 682 -0.85 3.73 60.04
N ARG A 683 -0.86 4.79 60.85
CA ARG A 683 -1.17 4.71 62.29
C ARG A 683 -2.28 5.68 62.66
N GLY A 684 -3.16 5.24 63.55
CA GLY A 684 -4.28 6.03 64.02
C GLY A 684 -4.50 5.79 65.50
N ASN A 685 -4.77 6.86 66.23
CA ASN A 685 -4.92 6.82 67.68
C ASN A 685 -6.40 6.98 68.04
N VAL A 686 -6.83 6.27 69.08
CA VAL A 686 -8.15 6.42 69.71
C VAL A 686 -8.00 6.44 71.21
N ARG A 687 -8.64 7.40 71.87
CA ARG A 687 -8.64 7.48 73.34
C ARG A 687 -9.83 6.70 73.89
N LEU A 688 -9.54 5.81 74.84
CA LEU A 688 -10.55 5.16 75.67
C LEU A 688 -10.56 5.80 77.05
N ALA A 689 -11.70 6.41 77.42
CA ALA A 689 -11.93 6.94 78.75
C ALA A 689 -12.91 6.04 79.52
N ILE A 690 -12.57 5.70 80.76
CA ILE A 690 -13.44 4.90 81.64
C ILE A 690 -14.04 5.81 82.69
N LEU A 691 -15.37 5.88 82.75
CA LEU A 691 -16.08 6.64 83.77
C LEU A 691 -16.22 5.79 85.05
N PRO A 692 -15.79 6.30 86.21
CA PRO A 692 -16.00 5.63 87.48
C PRO A 692 -17.51 5.55 87.76
N ASN A 693 -17.96 4.40 88.27
CA ASN A 693 -19.35 4.20 88.65
C ASN A 693 -19.72 5.19 89.78
N PRO A 694 -20.73 6.05 89.66
CA PRO A 694 -21.09 6.98 90.73
C PRO A 694 -21.63 6.20 91.93
N ASN A 695 -20.87 6.17 93.04
CA ASN A 695 -21.33 5.64 94.32
C ASN A 695 -21.84 6.79 95.21
N CYS A 696 -23.12 6.69 95.59
CA CYS A 696 -23.76 7.50 96.62
C CYS A 696 -23.19 7.17 98.00
N ASP A 697 -22.48 8.12 98.62
CA ASP A 697 -22.31 8.15 100.08
C ASP A 697 -21.91 9.55 100.58
N SER A 698 -22.84 10.25 101.23
CA SER A 698 -22.61 11.16 102.37
C SER A 698 -23.90 11.83 102.83
N GLY A 699 -24.19 11.70 104.13
CA GLY A 699 -25.36 12.27 104.78
C GLY A 699 -25.12 13.64 105.45
N GLN A 700 -26.25 14.33 105.60
CA GLN A 700 -26.65 15.29 106.65
C GLN A 700 -26.38 16.81 106.54
N THR A 701 -27.52 17.51 106.70
CA THR A 701 -27.82 18.80 107.37
C THR A 701 -27.75 20.11 106.57
N GLY A 702 -28.91 20.79 106.48
CA GLY A 702 -28.97 22.25 106.18
C GLY A 702 -30.14 22.75 105.33
N THR A 703 -31.35 22.78 105.90
CA THR A 703 -32.42 23.80 105.74
C THR A 703 -32.60 24.60 104.42
N GLY A 704 -33.79 24.49 103.80
CA GLY A 704 -34.52 25.69 103.35
C GLY A 704 -35.10 25.75 101.92
N VAL A 705 -36.39 25.38 101.80
CA VAL A 705 -37.48 26.07 101.04
C VAL A 705 -37.52 26.04 99.48
N LEU A 706 -38.52 25.27 98.97
CA LEU A 706 -39.43 25.42 97.79
C LEU A 706 -38.82 25.56 96.37
N GLY A 707 -39.21 24.83 95.31
CA GLY A 707 -40.40 24.04 94.98
C GLY A 707 -40.20 23.27 93.64
N PRO A 708 -41.25 22.69 93.02
CA PRO A 708 -41.22 21.30 92.52
C PRO A 708 -41.20 21.14 90.98
N VAL A 709 -40.59 20.06 90.45
CA VAL A 709 -41.03 19.37 89.21
C VAL A 709 -40.71 17.87 89.26
N SER A 710 -41.74 17.10 88.95
CA SER A 710 -41.95 15.66 88.70
C SER A 710 -40.76 14.70 88.41
N GLY A 711 -40.68 13.69 89.30
CA GLY A 711 -40.60 12.23 89.08
C GLY A 711 -40.05 11.62 87.79
N SER A 712 -39.01 10.78 87.95
CA SER A 712 -39.10 9.32 87.77
C SER A 712 -37.77 8.67 88.19
N GLU A 713 -37.86 7.51 88.83
CA GLU A 713 -36.82 6.70 89.48
C GLU A 713 -35.54 6.49 88.63
N GLU A 714 -34.37 6.78 89.22
CA GLU A 714 -33.07 6.31 88.72
C GLU A 714 -32.80 4.90 89.26
N ASP A 715 -32.94 3.89 88.40
CA ASP A 715 -32.58 2.52 88.70
C ASP A 715 -31.06 2.32 88.70
N GLY A 716 -30.52 1.87 89.84
CA GLY A 716 -29.18 1.29 89.93
C GLY A 716 -29.12 -0.12 89.33
N TRP A 717 -28.46 -0.25 88.18
CA TRP A 717 -28.12 -1.53 87.55
C TRP A 717 -26.58 -1.66 87.43
N THR A 718 -25.99 -2.77 87.88
CA THR A 718 -24.58 -3.12 87.55
C THR A 718 -24.54 -4.42 86.77
N THR A 719 -23.82 -4.42 85.63
CA THR A 719 -23.72 -5.52 84.66
C THR A 719 -22.71 -6.57 85.12
N VAL A 720 -23.06 -7.87 85.06
CA VAL A 720 -22.13 -8.98 85.34
C VAL A 720 -22.20 -10.01 84.19
N GLY A 721 -21.20 -9.97 83.29
CA GLY A 721 -20.89 -11.03 82.33
C GLY A 721 -21.45 -10.89 80.90
N ILE A 722 -20.63 -11.25 79.90
CA ILE A 722 -20.96 -11.31 78.45
C ILE A 722 -20.57 -12.67 77.90
N VAL A 723 -21.43 -13.27 77.07
CA VAL A 723 -21.12 -14.44 76.23
C VAL A 723 -21.13 -13.99 74.76
N ILE A 724 -20.00 -14.17 74.07
CA ILE A 724 -19.88 -13.91 72.62
C ILE A 724 -20.08 -15.23 71.87
N ILE A 725 -21.12 -15.33 71.05
CA ILE A 725 -21.28 -16.44 70.09
C ILE A 725 -21.07 -15.87 68.69
N ALA A 726 -19.98 -16.29 68.02
CA ALA A 726 -19.75 -16.00 66.62
C ALA A 726 -20.55 -16.99 65.77
N VAL A 727 -21.57 -16.51 65.06
CA VAL A 727 -22.32 -17.33 64.10
C VAL A 727 -21.81 -17.02 62.70
N VAL A 728 -21.28 -18.06 62.02
CA VAL A 728 -20.89 -17.99 60.61
C VAL A 728 -22.17 -18.07 59.78
N CYS A 729 -22.64 -16.94 59.28
CA CYS A 729 -23.77 -16.92 58.35
C CYS A 729 -23.24 -16.90 56.91
N CYS A 730 -23.35 -18.07 56.27
CA CYS A 730 -23.38 -18.37 54.84
C CYS A 730 -22.35 -17.71 53.89
N VAL A 731 -21.69 -18.57 53.12
CA VAL A 731 -20.91 -18.21 51.94
C VAL A 731 -21.86 -17.91 50.77
N VAL A 732 -21.93 -16.63 50.37
CA VAL A 732 -22.37 -16.25 49.02
C VAL A 732 -21.24 -15.43 48.40
N GLY A 733 -20.41 -16.08 47.58
CA GLY A 733 -19.21 -15.48 46.98
C GLY A 733 -17.96 -15.54 47.87
N THR A 734 -16.99 -14.66 47.60
CA THR A 734 -15.66 -14.64 48.25
C THR A 734 -15.59 -13.88 49.58
N SER A 735 -16.72 -13.39 50.11
CA SER A 735 -16.76 -12.57 51.33
C SER A 735 -17.47 -13.29 52.46
N LEU A 736 -16.79 -13.49 53.60
CA LEU A 736 -17.35 -14.03 54.84
C LEU A 736 -18.00 -12.89 55.64
N VAL A 737 -19.29 -13.04 55.96
CA VAL A 737 -20.01 -12.10 56.86
C VAL A 737 -20.02 -12.70 58.26
N TRP A 738 -19.43 -11.98 59.22
CA TRP A 738 -19.48 -12.32 60.63
C TRP A 738 -20.64 -11.59 61.29
N VAL A 739 -21.56 -12.33 61.92
CA VAL A 739 -22.58 -11.75 62.80
C VAL A 739 -22.14 -12.01 64.24
N VAL A 740 -21.80 -10.94 64.95
CA VAL A 740 -21.48 -10.98 66.39
C VAL A 740 -22.74 -10.55 67.15
N ILE A 741 -23.35 -11.48 67.88
CA ILE A 741 -24.50 -11.20 68.76
C ILE A 741 -23.97 -11.12 70.19
N ILE A 742 -24.12 -9.96 70.82
CA ILE A 742 -23.75 -9.72 72.23
C ILE A 742 -25.04 -9.78 73.06
N TYR A 743 -25.13 -10.73 73.99
CA TYR A 743 -26.27 -10.85 74.91
C TYR A 743 -25.94 -10.21 76.25
N HIS A 744 -26.83 -9.37 76.78
CA HIS A 744 -26.75 -8.85 78.15
C HIS A 744 -27.76 -9.61 79.03
N THR A 745 -27.30 -10.25 80.11
CA THR A 745 -28.20 -10.79 81.14
C THR A 745 -28.24 -9.86 82.34
N ARG A 746 -29.42 -9.32 82.68
CA ARG A 746 -29.66 -8.51 83.90
C ARG A 746 -30.27 -9.37 85.01
N ARG A 747 -29.84 -9.18 86.26
CA ARG A 747 -30.52 -9.71 87.46
C ARG A 747 -30.68 -8.59 88.50
N ARG A 748 -31.84 -8.57 89.17
CA ARG A 748 -32.25 -7.58 90.18
C ARG A 748 -31.79 -8.04 91.56
N ASN A 749 -31.33 -7.13 92.43
CA ASN A 749 -31.12 -7.41 93.86
C ASN A 749 -32.48 -7.73 94.52
N GLU A 750 -32.52 -8.80 95.31
CA GLU A 750 -33.66 -9.36 96.05
C GLU A 750 -34.24 -8.31 97.04
N ASP A 751 -35.53 -8.28 97.38
CA ASP A 751 -36.19 -9.31 98.16
C ASP A 751 -37.73 -9.11 98.28
N CYS A 752 -38.41 -10.17 98.76
CA CYS A 752 -39.77 -10.25 99.32
C CYS A 752 -40.96 -10.70 98.42
N SER A 753 -41.36 -11.97 98.67
CA SER A 753 -42.72 -12.52 98.79
C SER A 753 -43.18 -13.60 97.79
N VAL A 754 -43.92 -14.56 98.36
CA VAL A 754 -44.29 -15.91 97.91
C VAL A 754 -45.55 -15.90 97.02
N THR A 755 -45.64 -16.72 95.96
CA THR A 755 -46.69 -17.77 95.71
C THR A 755 -46.74 -18.34 94.27
N ASN A 756 -47.12 -19.62 94.20
CA ASN A 756 -47.48 -20.58 93.12
C ASN A 756 -48.08 -20.02 91.80
N THR A 757 -48.06 -20.68 90.63
CA THR A 757 -48.54 -22.05 90.26
C THR A 757 -47.99 -22.57 88.93
N ASP A 758 -48.12 -23.90 88.78
CA ASP A 758 -47.71 -24.87 87.74
C ASP A 758 -48.26 -24.74 86.29
N GLU A 759 -47.69 -25.64 85.46
CA GLU A 759 -48.16 -26.34 84.24
C GLU A 759 -47.73 -25.75 82.88
N THR A 760 -46.73 -26.26 82.14
CA THR A 760 -46.48 -27.55 81.44
C THR A 760 -47.37 -27.90 80.23
N ASN A 761 -46.70 -27.89 79.07
CA ASN A 761 -46.78 -28.78 77.91
C ASN A 761 -47.80 -28.54 76.77
N LEU A 762 -47.22 -28.34 75.58
CA LEU A 762 -47.81 -28.36 74.23
C LEU A 762 -47.34 -29.62 73.49
N PRO A 763 -48.16 -30.19 72.58
CA PRO A 763 -47.64 -30.98 71.47
C PRO A 763 -48.15 -30.54 70.08
N ALA A 764 -47.18 -30.43 69.17
CA ALA A 764 -47.02 -30.97 67.81
C ALA A 764 -48.22 -31.20 66.83
N ASP A 765 -48.03 -30.63 65.61
CA ASP A 765 -47.98 -31.30 64.28
C ASP A 765 -49.21 -31.54 63.35
N ILE A 766 -49.02 -31.07 62.08
CA ILE A 766 -49.43 -31.63 60.74
C ILE A 766 -50.92 -31.42 60.30
N PRO A 767 -51.35 -31.43 58.99
CA PRO A 767 -50.70 -31.60 57.67
C PRO A 767 -51.04 -30.58 56.54
N SER A 768 -50.30 -30.72 55.43
CA SER A 768 -50.54 -30.32 54.04
C SER A 768 -51.64 -31.11 53.30
N TYR A 769 -52.42 -30.51 52.38
CA TYR A 769 -52.97 -31.19 51.17
C TYR A 769 -53.37 -30.20 50.04
N LEU A 770 -52.85 -30.51 48.84
CA LEU A 770 -53.25 -30.30 47.44
C LEU A 770 -54.34 -29.28 46.97
N SER A 771 -53.91 -28.55 45.93
CA SER A 771 -54.45 -28.47 44.54
C SER A 771 -55.62 -27.57 44.13
N SER A 772 -55.28 -26.82 43.06
CA SER A 772 -56.01 -26.62 41.79
C SER A 772 -56.93 -25.40 41.61
N GLN A 773 -56.50 -24.61 40.60
CA GLN A 773 -57.24 -23.91 39.54
C GLN A 773 -58.47 -23.05 39.86
N GLY A 774 -58.49 -21.85 39.25
CA GLY A 774 -59.75 -21.27 38.77
C GLY A 774 -59.85 -19.75 38.90
N THR A 775 -59.46 -19.08 37.82
CA THR A 775 -59.73 -17.69 37.44
C THR A 775 -61.16 -17.18 37.70
N LEU A 776 -61.34 -15.90 38.08
CA LEU A 776 -61.92 -14.82 37.25
C LEU A 776 -62.37 -13.59 38.07
N ALA A 777 -61.95 -12.43 37.57
CA ALA A 777 -62.69 -11.17 37.39
C ALA A 777 -63.22 -10.34 38.58
N GLU A 778 -62.89 -9.04 38.54
CA GLU A 778 -63.80 -7.90 38.82
C GLU A 778 -63.23 -6.67 38.06
N ARG A 779 -63.88 -6.21 36.97
CA ARG A 779 -64.93 -5.14 36.87
C ARG A 779 -64.45 -3.77 37.36
N GLN A 780 -64.21 -2.81 36.45
CA GLN A 780 -65.16 -1.91 35.76
C GLN A 780 -65.79 -0.84 36.67
N ASP A 781 -65.58 0.43 36.29
CA ASP A 781 -66.59 1.49 36.07
C ASP A 781 -65.83 2.81 35.78
N GLY A 782 -66.20 3.74 34.88
CA GLY A 782 -67.35 3.88 33.98
C GLY A 782 -67.20 5.14 33.08
N TYR A 783 -67.95 5.15 31.96
CA TYR A 783 -68.61 6.25 31.19
C TYR A 783 -67.96 7.67 31.08
N VAL A 784 -67.58 8.29 29.92
CA VAL A 784 -68.22 8.62 28.58
C VAL A 784 -69.10 9.90 28.62
N PRO A 785 -69.23 10.80 27.58
CA PRO A 785 -68.44 11.12 26.36
C PRO A 785 -68.33 12.64 25.92
N SER A 786 -67.71 12.84 24.73
CA SER A 786 -68.00 13.85 23.66
C SER A 786 -67.38 15.26 23.79
N GLU A 787 -66.94 16.00 22.77
CA GLU A 787 -66.82 15.84 21.30
C GLU A 787 -65.95 17.00 20.74
N SER A 788 -65.47 16.80 19.50
CA SER A 788 -65.21 17.82 18.45
C SER A 788 -63.84 18.55 18.32
N GLY A 789 -63.22 18.28 17.15
CA GLY A 789 -62.59 19.23 16.20
C GLY A 789 -61.26 19.89 16.56
N SER A 790 -60.29 20.14 15.68
CA SER A 790 -59.96 19.74 14.31
C SER A 790 -58.65 20.50 13.95
N ASN A 791 -57.83 19.92 13.06
CA ASN A 791 -56.80 20.57 12.22
C ASN A 791 -55.51 21.08 12.93
N HIS A 792 -54.28 20.94 12.40
CA HIS A 792 -53.80 20.77 11.03
C HIS A 792 -52.37 20.14 10.99
N GLN A 793 -52.15 19.33 9.94
CA GLN A 793 -50.94 19.16 9.08
C GLN A 793 -49.63 18.61 9.67
N TYR A 794 -49.11 17.44 9.27
CA TYR A 794 -48.58 16.97 7.95
C TYR A 794 -47.39 17.83 7.46
N LEU A 795 -46.21 17.31 7.07
CA LEU A 795 -45.83 16.12 6.27
C LEU A 795 -44.41 15.66 6.68
N SER A 796 -44.14 14.35 6.81
CA SER A 796 -43.66 13.39 5.77
C SER A 796 -42.18 13.62 5.38
N SER A 797 -41.35 12.64 5.02
CA SER A 797 -41.48 11.26 4.51
C SER A 797 -40.04 10.71 4.44
N SER A 798 -39.69 9.55 5.01
CA SER A 798 -39.78 8.18 4.46
C SER A 798 -38.99 7.89 3.17
N MET A 799 -37.93 7.10 3.31
CA MET A 799 -37.48 6.01 2.42
C MET A 799 -37.19 4.83 3.36
N GLY A 800 -37.51 3.56 3.14
CA GLY A 800 -37.90 2.80 1.95
C GLY A 800 -37.32 1.40 2.18
N GLY A 801 -38.16 0.42 2.52
CA GLY A 801 -37.74 -0.94 2.86
C GLY A 801 -37.70 -1.90 1.67
N PHE A 802 -36.99 -3.02 1.84
CA PHE A 802 -37.21 -4.26 1.09
C PHE A 802 -37.09 -5.48 2.02
N TYR A 803 -37.98 -6.43 1.78
CA TYR A 803 -38.32 -7.65 2.51
C TYR A 803 -37.29 -8.79 2.39
N MET A 804 -37.24 -9.69 3.39
CA MET A 804 -37.21 -11.15 3.19
C MET A 804 -37.70 -11.91 4.45
N GLN A 805 -38.53 -12.94 4.23
CA GLN A 805 -39.20 -13.81 5.22
C GLN A 805 -38.26 -14.87 5.83
N PRO A 806 -38.57 -15.44 7.01
CA PRO A 806 -38.04 -16.72 7.46
C PRO A 806 -39.05 -17.87 7.25
N LYS A 807 -38.56 -19.00 6.74
CA LYS A 807 -39.24 -20.31 6.68
C LYS A 807 -38.81 -21.20 7.84
N ASP A 808 -39.76 -21.99 8.32
CA ASP A 808 -39.62 -23.09 9.30
C ASP A 808 -38.56 -24.13 8.94
N MET A 809 -37.82 -24.63 9.93
CA MET A 809 -37.43 -26.04 10.03
C MET A 809 -37.21 -26.48 11.50
N ASN A 810 -38.01 -27.46 11.92
CA ASN A 810 -37.79 -28.31 13.09
C ASN A 810 -36.59 -29.24 12.88
N GLY A 811 -35.76 -29.43 13.90
CA GLY A 811 -34.71 -30.46 13.89
C GLY A 811 -34.03 -30.64 15.26
N LYS A 812 -34.44 -31.68 16.00
CA LYS A 812 -33.82 -32.18 17.23
C LYS A 812 -32.34 -32.51 17.01
N ILE A 813 -31.46 -32.09 17.93
CA ILE A 813 -30.12 -32.67 18.09
C ILE A 813 -29.90 -33.08 19.55
N THR A 814 -29.47 -34.32 19.67
CA THR A 814 -29.28 -35.19 20.83
C THR A 814 -27.98 -34.85 21.57
N PHE A 815 -28.02 -34.70 22.90
CA PHE A 815 -26.80 -34.60 23.72
C PHE A 815 -26.27 -36.00 24.08
N ILE A 816 -25.06 -36.30 23.60
CA ILE A 816 -24.28 -37.49 23.97
C ILE A 816 -23.50 -37.18 25.26
N ARG A 817 -23.77 -37.93 26.32
CA ARG A 817 -22.92 -38.00 27.52
C ARG A 817 -21.74 -38.95 27.27
N PRO A 818 -20.52 -38.65 27.76
CA PRO A 818 -19.55 -39.67 28.08
C PRO A 818 -19.54 -39.97 29.59
N HIS A 819 -19.72 -41.25 29.92
CA HIS A 819 -19.34 -41.86 31.19
C HIS A 819 -17.82 -42.06 31.24
N ARG A 820 -17.19 -41.77 32.39
CA ARG A 820 -16.19 -42.64 33.05
C ARG A 820 -15.84 -42.14 34.47
N HIS A 821 -16.42 -42.80 35.49
CA HIS A 821 -15.73 -43.61 36.51
C HIS A 821 -14.19 -43.42 36.63
N ILE A 822 -13.55 -43.21 37.80
CA ILE A 822 -13.48 -44.05 39.02
C ILE A 822 -12.46 -43.40 40.02
N TYR A 823 -12.78 -43.43 41.33
CA TYR A 823 -11.94 -43.52 42.57
C TYR A 823 -10.70 -42.60 42.71
N ARG A 824 -10.44 -41.92 43.84
CA ARG A 824 -10.63 -42.29 45.25
C ARG A 824 -10.63 -41.03 46.11
#